data_AF-A0A955TMW9-F1
#
_entry.id   AF-A0A955TMW9-F1
#
_cell.length_a   1.000
_cell.length_b   1.000
_cell.length_c   1.000
_cell.angle_alpha   90.00
_cell.angle_beta   90.00
_cell.angle_gamma   90.00
#
_symmetry.space_group_name_H-M   'P 1'
#
loop_
_entity.id
_entity.type
_entity.pdbx_description
1 polymer ?
#
loop_
_entity_poly.entity_id
_entity_poly.type
_entity_poly.pdbx_seq_one_letter_code
_entity_poly.pdbx_strand_id
1 'polypeptide(L)'
;MYKTIYVPVDNSDHSNMAVELGVQFAKTFGSKIVGSHVYAAKMHDKRFKQMEAGLPEEYHDEKELDRQRQIHDSLITRGLQIITDSYLDFVDQKCTEANIPLERRSLEGRNWKVLAEDINKSGYDLTIMGAVGVGAVKDSVIGSNTERVIRRVRSSDMFIVKDLNPMNGGKIVVAVDGSPYSFGGLKTALALGKAFNKPVEAISAFDPYFHYAAFHSISGVLNEEAGKVFRFKEQEKLHEEVIDSGLAKIYQSHLDISREVAQEEGWDIKTTLLDGKAFEKVIQYVRKEQPWLLIVGRIGVHSDEDMDIGSNTENLLRSASCNILISNRKFVPPIDTQAEYTIAWTEEALRRMEKIPVFARGVAKTAIHRFAIEKGHTIISNSVIDDAVGDILPKGAMDAMRALGGTLDAAGVDRNAMQADEGVAKDLMGSTLSGMMSKVVEENPAGAKEPMNASTKSYLERMSKTYYVCGGCGYIGKGDHPVQCPVCGLDGAQFKEVDKSVFDAAAQAEGGLETQMAYDDIPMQWTKDAREAIRAVPAGFQRRRAKAKIEKSARKLGMTTITLEYAGPMIREAAAEDYTPIFSNKSGSEDSGVQTEEGREANCGESAPLFTWEPEALQRLERAPAGFMRDCTKALIIKHAEKIGTTIITLEVATQGIEQAKHTMEEAMKSGNVKDIVSRLTGTGATSEAQSGAGQHG
;
A
#
# COMPACT_ATOMS: atom_id res chain seq x y z
N MET A 1 7.48 -22.80 -11.79
CA MET A 1 7.48 -21.40 -11.31
C MET A 1 8.77 -21.08 -10.58
N TYR A 2 9.06 -21.81 -9.51
CA TYR A 2 10.36 -21.86 -8.86
C TYR A 2 11.07 -23.13 -9.35
N LYS A 3 12.37 -23.06 -9.67
CA LYS A 3 13.18 -24.22 -10.09
C LYS A 3 14.20 -24.58 -9.01
N THR A 4 14.73 -23.58 -8.32
CA THR A 4 15.68 -23.76 -7.21
C THR A 4 15.15 -23.05 -5.96
N ILE A 5 14.98 -23.82 -4.88
CA ILE A 5 14.50 -23.34 -3.58
C ILE A 5 15.66 -23.40 -2.59
N TYR A 6 16.01 -22.27 -1.99
CA TYR A 6 17.06 -22.16 -0.98
C TYR A 6 16.46 -22.14 0.43
N VAL A 7 16.96 -23.01 1.31
CA VAL A 7 16.46 -23.14 2.69
C VAL A 7 17.65 -23.12 3.66
N PRO A 8 17.94 -21.96 4.29
CA PRO A 8 18.91 -21.92 5.36
C PRO A 8 18.29 -22.47 6.65
N VAL A 9 19.02 -23.34 7.32
CA VAL A 9 18.57 -24.05 8.53
C VAL A 9 19.39 -23.66 9.74
N ASP A 10 18.78 -23.66 10.92
CA ASP A 10 19.47 -23.47 12.20
C ASP A 10 18.92 -24.37 13.32
N ASN A 11 18.09 -25.36 12.95
CA ASN A 11 17.39 -26.29 13.85
C ASN A 11 16.37 -25.63 14.80
N SER A 12 16.00 -24.37 14.57
CA SER A 12 14.82 -23.77 15.20
C SER A 12 13.53 -24.32 14.60
N ASP A 13 12.42 -24.26 15.36
CA ASP A 13 11.10 -24.69 14.89
C ASP A 13 10.68 -23.99 13.59
N HIS A 14 10.97 -22.70 13.47
CA HIS A 14 10.68 -21.94 12.25
C HIS A 14 11.54 -22.37 11.06
N SER A 15 12.81 -22.71 11.29
CA SER A 15 13.68 -23.24 10.23
C SER A 15 13.27 -24.65 9.81
N ASN A 16 12.83 -25.48 10.75
CA ASN A 16 12.34 -26.84 10.47
C ASN A 16 11.04 -26.78 9.67
N MET A 17 10.12 -25.87 10.02
CA MET A 17 8.92 -25.60 9.23
C MET A 17 9.26 -25.04 7.82
N ALA A 18 10.32 -24.24 7.68
CA ALA A 18 10.81 -23.81 6.37
C ALA A 18 11.30 -24.96 5.50
N VAL A 19 11.92 -26.00 6.09
CA VAL A 19 12.29 -27.23 5.38
C VAL A 19 11.05 -27.97 4.91
N GLU A 20 10.05 -28.17 5.79
CA GLU A 20 8.79 -28.86 5.43
C GLU A 20 8.07 -28.14 4.28
N LEU A 21 7.93 -26.81 4.36
CA LEU A 21 7.35 -26.00 3.28
C LEU A 21 8.21 -26.05 2.01
N GLY A 22 9.54 -26.03 2.13
CA GLY A 22 10.46 -26.15 1.00
C GLY A 22 10.30 -27.47 0.25
N VAL A 23 10.21 -28.58 0.98
CA VAL A 23 9.94 -29.93 0.44
C VAL A 23 8.59 -29.95 -0.26
N GLN A 24 7.54 -29.38 0.35
CA GLN A 24 6.22 -29.32 -0.26
C GLN A 24 6.23 -28.50 -1.57
N PHE A 25 6.86 -27.32 -1.57
CA PHE A 25 6.98 -26.49 -2.77
C PHE A 25 7.79 -27.19 -3.86
N ALA A 26 8.90 -27.83 -3.49
CA ALA A 26 9.72 -28.56 -4.45
C ALA A 26 8.98 -29.75 -5.06
N LYS A 27 8.19 -30.48 -4.27
CA LYS A 27 7.34 -31.57 -4.76
C LYS A 27 6.27 -31.07 -5.75
N THR A 28 5.62 -29.95 -5.46
CA THR A 28 4.59 -29.38 -6.33
C THR A 28 5.15 -28.81 -7.63
N PHE A 29 6.33 -28.18 -7.58
CA PHE A 29 6.92 -27.49 -8.74
C PHE A 29 8.00 -28.28 -9.48
N GLY A 30 8.41 -29.46 -8.98
CA GLY A 30 9.54 -30.22 -9.50
C GLY A 30 10.88 -29.49 -9.30
N SER A 31 11.02 -28.76 -8.21
CA SER A 31 12.22 -27.95 -7.91
C SER A 31 13.32 -28.79 -7.27
N LYS A 32 14.57 -28.31 -7.36
CA LYS A 32 15.64 -28.75 -6.47
C LYS A 32 15.68 -27.90 -5.19
N ILE A 33 16.13 -28.49 -4.09
CA ILE A 33 16.37 -27.79 -2.82
C ILE A 33 17.86 -27.58 -2.62
N VAL A 34 18.22 -26.41 -2.13
CA VAL A 34 19.57 -26.09 -1.65
C VAL A 34 19.47 -25.84 -0.15
N GLY A 35 19.91 -26.82 0.65
CA GLY A 35 19.94 -26.71 2.10
C GLY A 35 21.25 -26.07 2.53
N SER A 36 21.20 -25.00 3.33
CA SER A 36 22.41 -24.31 3.78
C SER A 36 22.45 -24.09 5.28
N HIS A 37 23.67 -24.06 5.83
CA HIS A 37 23.91 -23.60 7.19
C HIS A 37 25.20 -22.80 7.24
N VAL A 38 25.19 -21.74 8.05
CA VAL A 38 26.37 -20.88 8.25
C VAL A 38 26.85 -20.99 9.69
N TYR A 39 28.11 -21.39 9.84
CA TYR A 39 28.81 -21.46 11.11
C TYR A 39 29.94 -20.43 11.18
N ALA A 40 30.36 -20.08 12.41
CA ALA A 40 31.23 -18.93 12.66
C ALA A 40 32.53 -19.29 13.41
N ALA A 41 33.29 -20.28 12.92
CA ALA A 41 34.49 -20.78 13.59
C ALA A 41 35.54 -19.68 13.86
N LYS A 42 35.97 -18.93 12.83
CA LYS A 42 36.93 -17.80 12.98
C LYS A 42 36.51 -16.73 13.99
N MET A 43 35.21 -16.46 14.11
CA MET A 43 34.74 -15.45 15.08
C MET A 43 34.81 -15.98 16.50
N HIS A 44 34.54 -17.26 16.70
CA HIS A 44 34.67 -17.94 17.98
C HIS A 44 36.14 -17.95 18.44
N ASP A 45 37.07 -18.33 17.56
CA ASP A 45 38.51 -18.28 17.83
C ASP A 45 38.98 -16.87 18.25
N LYS A 46 38.53 -15.82 17.54
CA LYS A 46 38.86 -14.45 17.92
C LYS A 46 38.35 -14.07 19.31
N ARG A 47 37.16 -14.53 19.71
CA ARG A 47 36.61 -14.26 21.04
C ARG A 47 37.35 -15.02 22.13
N PHE A 48 37.72 -16.27 21.87
CA PHE A 48 38.56 -17.04 22.78
C PHE A 48 39.87 -16.31 23.09
N LYS A 49 40.57 -15.84 22.05
CA LYS A 49 41.82 -15.06 22.21
C LYS A 49 41.65 -13.78 23.04
N GLN A 50 40.48 -13.14 22.99
CA GLN A 50 40.19 -11.95 23.78
C GLN A 50 39.86 -12.26 25.25
N MET A 51 39.45 -13.50 25.54
CA MET A 51 39.12 -13.96 26.88
C MET A 51 40.34 -14.50 27.64
N GLU A 52 41.48 -14.68 26.96
CA GLU A 52 42.70 -15.27 27.54
C GLU A 52 43.16 -14.54 28.81
N ALA A 53 43.04 -13.21 28.86
CA ALA A 53 43.41 -12.43 30.04
C ALA A 53 42.50 -12.62 31.26
N GLY A 54 41.31 -13.22 31.06
CA GLY A 54 40.36 -13.54 32.12
C GLY A 54 40.39 -15.02 32.53
N LEU A 55 41.32 -15.81 31.99
CA LEU A 55 41.49 -17.20 32.40
C LEU A 55 42.14 -17.27 33.80
N PRO A 56 41.93 -18.37 34.55
CA PRO A 56 42.68 -18.60 35.80
C PRO A 56 44.19 -18.57 35.57
N GLU A 57 44.97 -18.13 36.58
CA GLU A 57 46.43 -17.95 36.46
C GLU A 57 47.19 -19.22 36.00
N GLU A 58 46.66 -20.40 36.32
CA GLU A 58 47.21 -21.70 35.87
C GLU A 58 47.26 -21.86 34.34
N TYR A 59 46.45 -21.09 33.59
CA TYR A 59 46.43 -21.08 32.12
C TYR A 59 47.18 -19.89 31.51
N HIS A 60 47.81 -19.02 32.31
CA HIS A 60 48.56 -17.86 31.79
C HIS A 60 50.00 -18.18 31.38
N ASP A 61 50.44 -19.43 31.53
CA ASP A 61 51.71 -19.90 30.97
C ASP A 61 51.64 -19.91 29.43
N GLU A 62 52.68 -19.40 28.77
CA GLU A 62 52.72 -19.25 27.32
C GLU A 62 52.51 -20.59 26.58
N LYS A 63 53.07 -21.69 27.09
CA LYS A 63 52.92 -23.01 26.45
C LYS A 63 51.51 -23.54 26.63
N GLU A 64 50.90 -23.30 27.78
CA GLU A 64 49.52 -23.73 28.03
C GLU A 64 48.54 -22.89 27.22
N LEU A 65 48.72 -21.57 27.08
CA LEU A 65 47.91 -20.73 26.20
C LEU A 65 47.95 -21.21 24.74
N ASP A 66 49.14 -21.49 24.21
CA ASP A 66 49.29 -21.98 22.84
C ASP A 66 48.64 -23.35 22.65
N ARG A 67 48.78 -24.23 23.63
CA ARG A 67 48.10 -25.52 23.65
C ARG A 67 46.58 -25.35 23.68
N GLN A 68 46.05 -24.46 24.53
CA GLN A 68 44.63 -24.17 24.63
C GLN A 68 44.07 -23.59 23.34
N ARG A 69 44.79 -22.68 22.66
CA ARG A 69 44.42 -22.15 21.34
C ARG A 69 44.30 -23.27 20.30
N GLN A 70 45.29 -24.16 20.22
CA GLN A 70 45.28 -25.28 19.24
C GLN A 70 44.15 -26.28 19.53
N ILE A 71 43.95 -26.63 20.80
CA ILE A 71 42.87 -27.54 21.22
C ILE A 71 41.52 -26.90 20.91
N HIS A 72 41.32 -25.65 21.31
CA HIS A 72 40.07 -24.94 21.09
C HIS A 72 39.75 -24.77 19.60
N ASP A 73 40.71 -24.33 18.78
CA ASP A 73 40.50 -24.13 17.34
C ASP A 73 40.12 -25.45 16.65
N SER A 74 40.83 -26.54 16.96
CA SER A 74 40.54 -27.86 16.39
C SER A 74 39.19 -28.43 16.86
N LEU A 75 38.89 -28.37 18.16
CA LEU A 75 37.63 -28.90 18.72
C LEU A 75 36.42 -28.10 18.27
N ILE A 76 36.49 -26.77 18.29
CA ILE A 76 35.36 -25.92 17.92
C ILE A 76 35.14 -25.94 16.43
N THR A 77 36.19 -25.84 15.61
CA THR A 77 36.02 -25.89 14.14
C THR A 77 35.42 -27.23 13.72
N ARG A 78 35.94 -28.34 14.26
CA ARG A 78 35.40 -29.67 13.96
C ARG A 78 33.99 -29.85 14.53
N GLY A 79 33.74 -29.37 15.75
CA GLY A 79 32.42 -29.44 16.39
C GLY A 79 31.36 -28.67 15.62
N LEU A 80 31.64 -27.43 15.20
CA LEU A 80 30.73 -26.62 14.39
C LEU A 80 30.47 -27.22 13.01
N GLN A 81 31.47 -27.85 12.39
CA GLN A 81 31.27 -28.61 11.14
C GLN A 81 30.34 -29.81 11.36
N ILE A 82 30.53 -30.58 12.43
CA ILE A 82 29.66 -31.72 12.75
C ILE A 82 28.21 -31.25 12.99
N ILE A 83 28.01 -30.16 13.73
CA ILE A 83 26.69 -29.56 13.96
C ILE A 83 26.05 -29.13 12.64
N THR A 84 26.84 -28.48 11.77
CA THR A 84 26.41 -28.08 10.43
C THR A 84 25.94 -29.27 9.62
N ASP A 85 26.74 -30.34 9.59
CA ASP A 85 26.43 -31.57 8.86
C ASP A 85 25.15 -32.21 9.42
N SER A 86 25.00 -32.25 10.75
CA SER A 86 23.81 -32.78 11.44
C SER A 86 22.54 -32.02 11.08
N TYR A 87 22.60 -30.68 10.99
CA TYR A 87 21.44 -29.88 10.57
C TYR A 87 21.09 -30.12 9.11
N LEU A 88 22.09 -30.30 8.25
CA LEU A 88 21.86 -30.61 6.85
C LEU A 88 21.41 -32.07 6.64
N ASP A 89 21.75 -33.00 7.52
CA ASP A 89 21.27 -34.39 7.48
C ASP A 89 19.76 -34.46 7.69
N PHE A 90 19.20 -33.58 8.53
CA PHE A 90 17.75 -33.46 8.67
C PHE A 90 17.08 -33.03 7.35
N VAL A 91 17.66 -32.07 6.64
CA VAL A 91 17.18 -31.64 5.31
C VAL A 91 17.30 -32.78 4.30
N ASP A 92 18.42 -33.51 4.34
CA ASP A 92 18.71 -34.65 3.48
C ASP A 92 17.70 -35.78 3.67
N GLN A 93 17.39 -36.11 4.92
CA GLN A 93 16.36 -37.07 5.27
C GLN A 93 15.01 -36.67 4.65
N LYS A 94 14.58 -35.43 4.86
CA LYS A 94 13.29 -34.92 4.36
C LYS A 94 13.22 -34.88 2.84
N CYS A 95 14.31 -34.48 2.18
CA CYS A 95 14.39 -34.49 0.72
C CYS A 95 14.40 -35.91 0.15
N THR A 96 15.11 -36.84 0.80
CA THR A 96 15.18 -38.25 0.40
C THR A 96 13.83 -38.94 0.54
N GLU A 97 13.13 -38.73 1.66
CA GLU A 97 11.77 -39.25 1.88
C GLU A 97 10.79 -38.76 0.80
N ALA A 98 10.99 -37.54 0.30
CA ALA A 98 10.16 -36.94 -0.75
C ALA A 98 10.69 -37.15 -2.19
N ASN A 99 11.83 -37.83 -2.35
CA ASN A 99 12.54 -38.04 -3.62
C ASN A 99 12.87 -36.72 -4.38
N ILE A 100 13.41 -35.74 -3.66
CA ILE A 100 13.74 -34.40 -4.16
C ILE A 100 15.26 -34.22 -4.26
N PRO A 101 15.79 -33.66 -5.37
CA PRO A 101 17.21 -33.36 -5.48
C PRO A 101 17.66 -32.32 -4.44
N LEU A 102 18.63 -32.68 -3.61
CA LEU A 102 19.23 -31.80 -2.61
C LEU A 102 20.67 -31.42 -2.98
N GLU A 103 20.99 -30.15 -2.81
CA GLU A 103 22.34 -29.61 -2.82
C GLU A 103 22.68 -29.07 -1.42
N ARG A 104 23.74 -29.61 -0.79
CA ARG A 104 24.16 -29.22 0.56
C ARG A 104 25.18 -28.09 0.50
N ARG A 105 24.99 -27.03 1.30
CA ARG A 105 25.88 -25.86 1.39
C ARG A 105 26.30 -25.58 2.82
N SER A 106 27.52 -25.98 3.17
CA SER A 106 28.17 -25.61 4.43
C SER A 106 29.01 -24.35 4.23
N LEU A 107 28.75 -23.30 5.00
CA LEU A 107 29.31 -21.97 4.80
C LEU A 107 29.95 -21.46 6.09
N GLU A 108 31.14 -20.86 5.99
CA GLU A 108 31.82 -20.26 7.15
C GLU A 108 31.75 -18.72 7.09
N GLY A 109 31.32 -18.08 8.18
CA GLY A 109 31.48 -16.64 8.38
C GLY A 109 30.38 -16.01 9.22
N ARG A 110 30.08 -14.72 8.97
CA ARG A 110 28.96 -14.03 9.60
C ARG A 110 27.66 -14.44 8.91
N ASN A 111 26.76 -15.10 9.64
CA ASN A 111 25.55 -15.75 9.13
C ASN A 111 24.81 -14.89 8.08
N TRP A 112 24.25 -13.75 8.46
CA TRP A 112 23.49 -12.91 7.53
C TRP A 112 24.28 -12.44 6.29
N LYS A 113 25.60 -12.21 6.43
CA LYS A 113 26.44 -11.68 5.35
C LYS A 113 26.69 -12.76 4.31
N VAL A 114 27.12 -13.93 4.77
CA VAL A 114 27.44 -15.06 3.87
C VAL A 114 26.16 -15.60 3.23
N LEU A 115 25.04 -15.67 3.96
CA LEU A 115 23.73 -16.00 3.39
C LEU A 115 23.34 -15.04 2.27
N ALA A 116 23.36 -13.72 2.52
CA ALA A 116 22.98 -12.73 1.52
C ALA A 116 23.91 -12.75 0.30
N GLU A 117 25.22 -12.96 0.49
CA GLU A 117 26.18 -13.10 -0.60
C GLU A 117 25.94 -14.36 -1.43
N ASP A 118 25.71 -15.51 -0.80
CA ASP A 118 25.44 -16.76 -1.50
C ASP A 118 24.14 -16.68 -2.31
N ILE A 119 23.06 -16.17 -1.70
CA ILE A 119 21.76 -16.03 -2.38
C ILE A 119 21.88 -15.12 -3.61
N ASN A 120 22.57 -13.98 -3.48
CA ASN A 120 22.76 -13.05 -4.59
C ASN A 120 23.70 -13.55 -5.68
N LYS A 121 24.76 -14.30 -5.34
CA LYS A 121 25.70 -14.86 -6.31
C LYS A 121 25.11 -16.03 -7.09
N SER A 122 24.37 -16.90 -6.41
CA SER A 122 23.86 -18.16 -6.96
C SER A 122 22.49 -18.00 -7.65
N GLY A 123 21.77 -16.90 -7.40
CA GLY A 123 20.56 -16.54 -8.14
C GLY A 123 19.40 -17.52 -7.95
N TYR A 124 19.14 -17.92 -6.70
CA TYR A 124 18.01 -18.81 -6.37
C TYR A 124 16.66 -18.14 -6.67
N ASP A 125 15.64 -18.92 -7.05
CA ASP A 125 14.34 -18.34 -7.41
C ASP A 125 13.47 -18.00 -6.18
N LEU A 126 13.58 -18.82 -5.12
CA LEU A 126 12.84 -18.68 -3.87
C LEU A 126 13.76 -19.02 -2.70
N THR A 127 13.75 -18.18 -1.67
CA THR A 127 14.42 -18.42 -0.39
C THR A 127 13.37 -18.53 0.72
N ILE A 128 13.30 -19.68 1.37
CA ILE A 128 12.36 -19.92 2.48
C ILE A 128 13.14 -19.92 3.79
N MET A 129 12.84 -18.97 4.68
CA MET A 129 13.56 -18.79 5.95
C MET A 129 12.60 -18.71 7.13
N GLY A 130 13.06 -19.20 8.29
CA GLY A 130 12.37 -18.97 9.54
C GLY A 130 12.32 -17.48 9.92
N ALA A 131 11.21 -17.05 10.54
CA ALA A 131 11.07 -15.70 11.06
C ALA A 131 12.05 -15.42 12.21
N VAL A 132 12.22 -16.38 13.12
CA VAL A 132 13.16 -16.34 14.25
C VAL A 132 13.99 -17.62 14.30
N GLY A 133 15.13 -17.56 14.98
CA GLY A 133 16.07 -18.69 15.11
C GLY A 133 16.17 -19.23 16.54
N VAL A 134 17.12 -20.14 16.78
CA VAL A 134 17.31 -20.81 18.09
C VAL A 134 17.56 -19.87 19.28
N GLY A 135 18.05 -18.65 19.04
CA GLY A 135 18.29 -17.64 20.07
C GLY A 135 17.10 -16.72 20.36
N ALA A 136 15.89 -17.07 19.92
CA ALA A 136 14.70 -16.24 20.13
C ALA A 136 14.32 -16.16 21.61
N VAL A 137 13.99 -14.95 22.06
CA VAL A 137 13.38 -14.65 23.37
C VAL A 137 11.92 -14.23 23.21
N LYS A 138 11.16 -14.17 24.31
CA LYS A 138 9.70 -13.90 24.32
C LYS A 138 9.28 -12.68 23.48
N ASP A 139 10.05 -11.61 23.51
CA ASP A 139 9.74 -10.35 22.80
C ASP A 139 10.36 -10.27 21.39
N SER A 140 10.88 -11.38 20.87
CA SER A 140 11.47 -11.43 19.52
C SER A 140 10.38 -11.34 18.46
N VAL A 141 10.40 -10.25 17.70
CA VAL A 141 9.45 -10.03 16.60
C VAL A 141 9.94 -10.65 15.29
N ILE A 142 11.22 -10.45 14.97
CA ILE A 142 11.89 -11.00 13.78
C ILE A 142 13.36 -11.25 14.10
N GLY A 143 13.92 -12.32 13.54
CA GLY A 143 15.32 -12.69 13.71
C GLY A 143 16.26 -11.70 13.04
N SER A 144 17.34 -11.34 13.73
CA SER A 144 18.33 -10.38 13.20
C SER A 144 19.01 -10.85 11.91
N ASN A 145 19.20 -12.16 11.73
CA ASN A 145 19.70 -12.72 10.48
C ASN A 145 18.67 -12.58 9.35
N THR A 146 17.43 -12.99 9.60
CA THR A 146 16.31 -12.90 8.66
C THR A 146 16.12 -11.46 8.16
N GLU A 147 16.07 -10.48 9.07
CA GLU A 147 15.91 -9.08 8.72
C GLU A 147 17.06 -8.56 7.84
N ARG A 148 18.32 -8.84 8.23
CA ARG A 148 19.49 -8.38 7.48
C ARG A 148 19.63 -9.01 6.10
N VAL A 149 19.20 -10.27 5.95
CA VAL A 149 19.19 -10.98 4.67
C VAL A 149 18.12 -10.40 3.74
N ILE A 150 16.88 -10.23 4.21
CA ILE A 150 15.79 -9.64 3.39
C ILE A 150 16.18 -8.26 2.86
N ARG A 151 16.79 -7.42 3.72
CA ARG A 151 17.28 -6.09 3.33
C ARG A 151 18.40 -6.11 2.30
N ARG A 152 18.99 -7.25 1.95
CA ARG A 152 20.14 -7.33 1.02
C ARG A 152 19.92 -8.26 -0.16
N VAL A 153 18.94 -9.14 -0.10
CA VAL A 153 18.60 -10.05 -1.20
C VAL A 153 17.66 -9.35 -2.18
N ARG A 154 18.03 -9.37 -3.46
CA ARG A 154 17.26 -8.80 -4.58
C ARG A 154 16.99 -9.79 -5.71
N SER A 155 17.73 -10.90 -5.70
CA SER A 155 17.74 -11.92 -6.75
C SER A 155 16.69 -13.02 -6.56
N SER A 156 16.13 -13.16 -5.35
CA SER A 156 15.25 -14.27 -4.95
C SER A 156 14.01 -13.75 -4.23
N ASP A 157 12.85 -14.38 -4.43
CA ASP A 157 11.67 -14.12 -3.60
C ASP A 157 11.92 -14.62 -2.17
N MET A 158 11.43 -13.89 -1.15
CA MET A 158 11.70 -14.23 0.25
C MET A 158 10.41 -14.71 0.94
N PHE A 159 10.29 -16.00 1.22
CA PHE A 159 9.21 -16.57 2.03
C PHE A 159 9.67 -16.66 3.49
N ILE A 160 9.01 -15.93 4.38
CA ILE A 160 9.33 -15.90 5.80
C ILE A 160 8.27 -16.66 6.59
N VAL A 161 8.72 -17.73 7.24
CA VAL A 161 7.89 -18.68 7.99
C VAL A 161 7.69 -18.16 9.41
N LYS A 162 6.49 -17.67 9.68
CA LYS A 162 6.05 -17.12 10.96
C LYS A 162 5.07 -18.03 11.69
N ASP A 163 4.27 -18.77 10.95
CA ASP A 163 3.32 -19.72 11.49
C ASP A 163 3.93 -21.12 11.45
N LEU A 164 3.92 -21.80 12.60
CA LEU A 164 4.40 -23.18 12.75
C LEU A 164 3.31 -24.21 12.44
N ASN A 165 2.07 -23.76 12.22
CA ASN A 165 1.04 -24.66 11.76
C ASN A 165 1.33 -25.07 10.30
N PRO A 166 1.28 -26.37 9.98
CA PRO A 166 1.27 -26.83 8.60
C PRO A 166 0.14 -26.16 7.81
N MET A 167 0.22 -26.17 6.47
CA MET A 167 -0.66 -25.50 5.50
C MET A 167 -2.18 -25.81 5.64
N ASN A 168 -2.79 -25.52 6.79
CA ASN A 168 -4.15 -25.87 7.17
C ASN A 168 -5.06 -24.69 6.92
N GLY A 169 -5.94 -24.82 5.92
CA GLY A 169 -6.90 -23.77 5.58
C GLY A 169 -6.23 -22.47 5.11
N GLY A 170 -7.00 -21.37 5.17
CA GLY A 170 -6.51 -20.04 4.83
C GLY A 170 -6.37 -19.76 3.32
N LYS A 171 -6.70 -18.53 2.95
CA LYS A 171 -6.54 -17.98 1.60
C LYS A 171 -5.14 -17.37 1.42
N ILE A 172 -4.73 -17.16 0.18
CA ILE A 172 -3.57 -16.35 -0.17
C ILE A 172 -4.06 -14.92 -0.36
N VAL A 173 -3.44 -13.96 0.33
CA VAL A 173 -3.75 -12.55 0.19
C VAL A 173 -2.58 -11.85 -0.47
N VAL A 174 -2.82 -11.04 -1.49
CA VAL A 174 -1.79 -10.21 -2.12
C VAL A 174 -2.13 -8.74 -1.95
N ALA A 175 -1.17 -7.95 -1.45
CA ALA A 175 -1.31 -6.50 -1.38
C ALA A 175 -0.82 -5.87 -2.68
N VAL A 176 -1.70 -5.11 -3.36
CA VAL A 176 -1.44 -4.47 -4.64
C VAL A 176 -1.48 -2.95 -4.48
N ASP A 177 -0.42 -2.28 -4.93
CA ASP A 177 -0.25 -0.82 -4.87
C ASP A 177 0.01 -0.19 -6.24
N GLY A 178 -0.06 -0.99 -7.32
CA GLY A 178 0.23 -0.55 -8.69
C GLY A 178 1.70 -0.66 -9.10
N SER A 179 2.61 -0.93 -8.16
CA SER A 179 4.04 -1.11 -8.48
C SER A 179 4.31 -2.42 -9.25
N PRO A 180 5.39 -2.48 -10.05
CA PRO A 180 5.76 -3.72 -10.73
C PRO A 180 6.00 -4.90 -9.77
N TYR A 181 6.46 -4.63 -8.54
CA TYR A 181 6.71 -5.67 -7.54
C TYR A 181 5.43 -6.22 -6.93
N SER A 182 4.40 -5.38 -6.74
CA SER A 182 3.12 -5.85 -6.22
C SER A 182 2.35 -6.66 -7.26
N PHE A 183 2.39 -6.26 -8.54
CA PHE A 183 1.89 -7.06 -9.66
C PHE A 183 2.70 -8.34 -9.89
N GLY A 184 4.02 -8.31 -9.68
CA GLY A 184 4.84 -9.54 -9.65
C GLY A 184 4.41 -10.48 -8.53
N GLY A 185 4.09 -9.91 -7.36
CA GLY A 185 3.46 -10.63 -6.24
C GLY A 185 2.10 -11.23 -6.59
N LEU A 186 1.28 -10.55 -7.38
CA LEU A 186 0.00 -11.07 -7.87
C LEU A 186 0.18 -12.30 -8.75
N LYS A 187 1.11 -12.25 -9.73
CA LYS A 187 1.42 -13.43 -10.57
C LYS A 187 1.89 -14.60 -9.71
N THR A 188 2.68 -14.32 -8.68
CA THR A 188 3.10 -15.32 -7.69
C THR A 188 1.91 -15.87 -6.91
N ALA A 189 1.00 -15.02 -6.45
CA ALA A 189 -0.21 -15.43 -5.74
C ALA A 189 -1.09 -16.35 -6.60
N LEU A 190 -1.31 -15.99 -7.86
CA LEU A 190 -2.10 -16.77 -8.80
C LEU A 190 -1.49 -18.15 -9.07
N ALA A 191 -0.17 -18.20 -9.31
CA ALA A 191 0.54 -19.44 -9.54
C ALA A 191 0.53 -20.36 -8.30
N LEU A 192 0.78 -19.82 -7.10
CA LEU A 192 0.72 -20.57 -5.84
C LEU A 192 -0.71 -21.05 -5.55
N GLY A 193 -1.69 -20.20 -5.79
CA GLY A 193 -3.09 -20.49 -5.57
C GLY A 193 -3.61 -21.65 -6.44
N LYS A 194 -3.22 -21.69 -7.73
CA LYS A 194 -3.48 -22.84 -8.62
C LYS A 194 -2.75 -24.09 -8.16
N ALA A 195 -1.48 -23.97 -7.78
CA ALA A 195 -0.64 -25.10 -7.42
C ALA A 195 -1.07 -25.78 -6.10
N PHE A 196 -1.55 -25.00 -5.13
CA PHE A 196 -1.97 -25.49 -3.81
C PHE A 196 -3.50 -25.51 -3.62
N ASN A 197 -4.27 -25.23 -4.69
CA ASN A 197 -5.73 -25.14 -4.66
C ASN A 197 -6.25 -24.26 -3.51
N LYS A 198 -5.71 -23.04 -3.39
CA LYS A 198 -6.09 -22.06 -2.36
C LYS A 198 -6.74 -20.84 -2.99
N PRO A 199 -7.81 -20.27 -2.41
CA PRO A 199 -8.40 -19.04 -2.92
C PRO A 199 -7.39 -17.88 -2.80
N VAL A 200 -7.36 -17.02 -3.83
CA VAL A 200 -6.55 -15.81 -3.86
C VAL A 200 -7.46 -14.58 -3.73
N GLU A 201 -7.07 -13.64 -2.89
CA GLU A 201 -7.73 -12.34 -2.73
C GLU A 201 -6.71 -11.21 -2.87
N ALA A 202 -6.97 -10.27 -3.77
CA ALA A 202 -6.18 -9.06 -3.89
C ALA A 202 -6.75 -7.95 -3.00
N ILE A 203 -5.88 -7.32 -2.23
CA ILE A 203 -6.23 -6.19 -1.37
C ILE A 203 -5.40 -4.98 -1.74
N SER A 204 -6.01 -3.81 -1.61
CA SER A 204 -5.38 -2.53 -1.90
C SER A 204 -5.81 -1.55 -0.82
N ALA A 205 -4.92 -0.68 -0.36
CA ALA A 205 -5.19 0.24 0.73
C ALA A 205 -4.76 1.66 0.36
N PHE A 206 -5.63 2.62 0.63
CA PHE A 206 -5.38 4.04 0.40
C PHE A 206 -5.61 4.82 1.69
N ASP A 207 -4.79 5.84 1.93
CA ASP A 207 -4.87 6.66 3.14
C ASP A 207 -5.45 8.04 2.83
N PRO A 208 -6.76 8.25 3.04
CA PRO A 208 -7.33 9.59 2.92
C PRO A 208 -6.92 10.48 4.10
N TYR A 209 -6.48 9.92 5.23
CA TYR A 209 -6.36 10.67 6.48
C TYR A 209 -5.05 11.46 6.62
N PHE A 210 -4.02 11.10 5.85
CA PHE A 210 -2.69 11.71 5.97
C PHE A 210 -2.71 13.22 5.75
N HIS A 211 -3.44 13.71 4.75
CA HIS A 211 -3.44 15.13 4.44
C HIS A 211 -4.11 15.95 5.54
N TYR A 212 -5.16 15.44 6.21
CA TYR A 212 -5.77 16.13 7.37
C TYR A 212 -4.77 16.29 8.51
N ALA A 213 -4.02 15.23 8.84
CA ALA A 213 -3.00 15.28 9.88
C ALA A 213 -1.88 16.28 9.53
N ALA A 214 -1.45 16.30 8.27
CA ALA A 214 -0.46 17.25 7.78
C ALA A 214 -0.99 18.70 7.84
N PHE A 215 -2.21 18.95 7.34
CA PHE A 215 -2.83 20.28 7.38
C PHE A 215 -3.01 20.79 8.80
N HIS A 216 -3.48 19.95 9.72
CA HIS A 216 -3.61 20.30 11.13
C HIS A 216 -2.27 20.71 11.73
N SER A 217 -1.21 19.92 11.49
CA SER A 217 0.14 20.24 11.96
C SER A 217 0.69 21.54 11.37
N ILE A 218 0.44 21.81 10.09
CA ILE A 218 0.94 23.01 9.41
C ILE A 218 0.19 24.27 9.87
N SER A 219 -1.12 24.16 10.08
CA SER A 219 -1.96 25.26 10.54
C SER A 219 -1.51 25.85 11.89
N GLY A 220 -0.92 25.03 12.76
CA GLY A 220 -0.39 25.46 14.05
C GLY A 220 0.97 26.16 13.98
N VAL A 221 1.67 26.11 12.82
CA VAL A 221 3.02 26.65 12.64
C VAL A 221 3.04 27.90 11.75
N LEU A 222 2.03 28.08 10.87
CA LEU A 222 1.98 29.20 9.96
C LEU A 222 1.56 30.51 10.65
N ASN A 223 2.24 31.60 10.30
CA ASN A 223 1.84 32.95 10.72
C ASN A 223 0.57 33.39 9.95
N GLU A 224 -0.09 34.45 10.43
CA GLU A 224 -1.37 34.91 9.86
C GLU A 224 -1.29 35.28 8.37
N GLU A 225 -0.13 35.78 7.91
CA GLU A 225 0.09 36.15 6.51
C GLU A 225 0.21 34.90 5.61
N ALA A 226 1.01 33.92 6.02
CA ALA A 226 1.16 32.67 5.28
C ALA A 226 -0.12 31.82 5.29
N GLY A 227 -0.88 31.85 6.40
CA GLY A 227 -2.17 31.16 6.49
C GLY A 227 -3.23 31.71 5.53
N LYS A 228 -3.21 33.02 5.23
CA LYS A 228 -4.10 33.64 4.24
C LYS A 228 -3.75 33.23 2.80
N VAL A 229 -2.45 33.08 2.49
CA VAL A 229 -1.99 32.62 1.16
C VAL A 229 -2.33 31.14 0.95
N PHE A 230 -2.21 30.32 1.99
CA PHE A 230 -2.42 28.87 1.89
C PHE A 230 -3.89 28.46 1.74
N ARG A 231 -4.85 29.34 2.10
CA ARG A 231 -6.31 29.13 1.96
C ARG A 231 -6.79 27.76 2.46
N PHE A 232 -6.50 27.43 3.71
CA PHE A 232 -6.80 26.12 4.31
C PHE A 232 -8.21 25.60 4.08
N LYS A 233 -9.24 26.44 4.24
CA LYS A 233 -10.65 26.01 4.06
C LYS A 233 -10.97 25.55 2.63
N GLU A 234 -10.34 26.17 1.63
CA GLU A 234 -10.51 25.78 0.22
C GLU A 234 -9.72 24.51 -0.08
N GLN A 235 -8.50 24.40 0.44
CA GLN A 235 -7.64 23.20 0.34
C GLN A 235 -8.30 21.99 0.98
N GLU A 236 -8.78 22.11 2.22
CA GLU A 236 -9.43 21.03 2.98
C GLU A 236 -10.69 20.54 2.26
N LYS A 237 -11.53 21.46 1.76
CA LYS A 237 -12.72 21.12 0.97
C LYS A 237 -12.37 20.38 -0.34
N LEU A 238 -11.32 20.82 -1.04
CA LEU A 238 -10.86 20.17 -2.26
C LEU A 238 -10.35 18.75 -1.99
N HIS A 239 -9.66 18.53 -0.86
CA HIS A 239 -9.18 17.21 -0.49
C HIS A 239 -10.31 16.26 -0.08
N GLU A 240 -11.27 16.75 0.72
CA GLU A 240 -12.48 15.98 1.12
C GLU A 240 -13.35 15.57 -0.08
N GLU A 241 -13.60 16.49 -1.02
CA GLU A 241 -14.60 16.27 -2.07
C GLU A 241 -14.01 15.56 -3.31
N VAL A 242 -12.74 15.82 -3.65
CA VAL A 242 -12.16 15.40 -4.93
C VAL A 242 -10.98 14.45 -4.77
N ILE A 243 -10.10 14.68 -3.79
CA ILE A 243 -8.86 13.90 -3.67
C ILE A 243 -9.12 12.52 -3.07
N ASP A 244 -9.96 12.41 -2.04
CA ASP A 244 -10.26 11.11 -1.42
C ASP A 244 -10.97 10.15 -2.39
N SER A 245 -11.93 10.66 -3.15
CA SER A 245 -12.61 9.90 -4.21
C SER A 245 -11.67 9.57 -5.38
N GLY A 246 -10.78 10.49 -5.75
CA GLY A 246 -9.75 10.28 -6.76
C GLY A 246 -8.73 9.20 -6.36
N LEU A 247 -8.21 9.23 -5.13
CA LEU A 247 -7.29 8.23 -4.61
C LEU A 247 -7.95 6.85 -4.54
N ALA A 248 -9.17 6.77 -3.99
CA ALA A 248 -9.93 5.52 -3.97
C ALA A 248 -10.07 4.92 -5.38
N LYS A 249 -10.33 5.76 -6.40
CA LYS A 249 -10.44 5.33 -7.80
C LYS A 249 -9.13 4.78 -8.36
N ILE A 250 -7.99 5.40 -8.05
CA ILE A 250 -6.66 4.90 -8.47
C ILE A 250 -6.41 3.52 -7.86
N TYR A 251 -6.59 3.35 -6.55
CA TYR A 251 -6.34 2.07 -5.90
C TYR A 251 -7.36 0.99 -6.28
N GLN A 252 -8.60 1.39 -6.60
CA GLN A 252 -9.60 0.50 -7.20
C GLN A 252 -9.16 0.04 -8.60
N SER A 253 -8.62 0.94 -9.43
CA SER A 253 -8.12 0.57 -10.77
C SER A 253 -7.03 -0.51 -10.70
N HIS A 254 -6.13 -0.45 -9.71
CA HIS A 254 -5.12 -1.50 -9.50
C HIS A 254 -5.75 -2.87 -9.17
N LEU A 255 -6.86 -2.87 -8.43
CA LEU A 255 -7.61 -4.10 -8.14
C LEU A 255 -8.35 -4.62 -9.38
N ASP A 256 -8.91 -3.74 -10.20
CA ASP A 256 -9.60 -4.12 -11.42
C ASP A 256 -8.63 -4.71 -12.45
N ILE A 257 -7.46 -4.08 -12.63
CA ILE A 257 -6.33 -4.63 -13.41
C ILE A 257 -5.92 -6.00 -12.85
N SER A 258 -5.85 -6.14 -11.52
CA SER A 258 -5.49 -7.43 -10.90
C SER A 258 -6.51 -8.53 -11.21
N ARG A 259 -7.80 -8.18 -11.29
CA ARG A 259 -8.86 -9.12 -11.67
C ARG A 259 -8.76 -9.49 -13.14
N GLU A 260 -8.52 -8.54 -14.04
CA GLU A 260 -8.33 -8.84 -15.47
C GLU A 260 -7.14 -9.77 -15.70
N VAL A 261 -5.98 -9.47 -15.09
CA VAL A 261 -4.78 -10.33 -15.15
C VAL A 261 -5.07 -11.75 -14.63
N ALA A 262 -5.93 -11.90 -13.61
CA ALA A 262 -6.35 -13.20 -13.13
C ALA A 262 -7.27 -13.92 -14.13
N GLN A 263 -8.20 -13.19 -14.75
CA GLN A 263 -9.17 -13.71 -15.72
C GLN A 263 -8.50 -14.18 -17.02
N GLU A 264 -7.51 -13.46 -17.51
CA GLU A 264 -6.64 -13.90 -18.63
C GLU A 264 -5.98 -15.25 -18.33
N GLU A 265 -5.68 -15.48 -17.05
CA GLU A 265 -5.12 -16.71 -16.54
C GLU A 265 -6.16 -17.79 -16.21
N GLY A 266 -7.43 -17.56 -16.57
CA GLY A 266 -8.54 -18.48 -16.36
C GLY A 266 -9.02 -18.56 -14.90
N TRP A 267 -8.78 -17.51 -14.10
CA TRP A 267 -9.15 -17.51 -12.68
C TRP A 267 -9.85 -16.22 -12.26
N ASP A 268 -10.84 -16.32 -11.37
CA ASP A 268 -11.51 -15.15 -10.81
C ASP A 268 -11.11 -14.97 -9.35
N ILE A 269 -10.68 -13.76 -9.01
CA ILE A 269 -10.19 -13.42 -7.66
C ILE A 269 -11.09 -12.38 -7.01
N LYS A 270 -11.28 -12.55 -5.70
CA LYS A 270 -11.92 -11.52 -4.89
C LYS A 270 -10.98 -10.33 -4.77
N THR A 271 -11.53 -9.13 -4.83
CA THR A 271 -10.80 -7.88 -4.61
C THR A 271 -11.43 -7.09 -3.46
N THR A 272 -10.61 -6.49 -2.61
CA THR A 272 -11.07 -5.69 -1.46
C THR A 272 -10.25 -4.41 -1.34
N LEU A 273 -10.93 -3.26 -1.42
CA LEU A 273 -10.34 -1.95 -1.16
C LEU A 273 -10.45 -1.63 0.35
N LEU A 274 -9.35 -1.18 0.93
CA LEU A 274 -9.23 -0.83 2.34
C LEU A 274 -9.02 0.68 2.50
N ASP A 275 -9.82 1.29 3.36
CA ASP A 275 -9.72 2.72 3.71
C ASP A 275 -8.86 2.90 4.95
N GLY A 276 -7.73 3.60 4.80
CA GLY A 276 -6.81 4.03 5.83
C GLY A 276 -5.36 3.64 5.55
N LYS A 277 -4.48 3.94 6.51
CA LYS A 277 -3.04 3.70 6.39
C LYS A 277 -2.72 2.25 6.04
N ALA A 278 -1.96 2.06 4.95
CA ALA A 278 -1.81 0.78 4.27
C ALA A 278 -1.37 -0.37 5.20
N PHE A 279 -0.23 -0.26 5.88
CA PHE A 279 0.25 -1.35 6.73
C PHE A 279 -0.72 -1.66 7.88
N GLU A 280 -1.36 -0.64 8.47
CA GLU A 280 -2.30 -0.80 9.58
C GLU A 280 -3.54 -1.57 9.14
N LYS A 281 -4.14 -1.16 8.02
CA LYS A 281 -5.34 -1.80 7.48
C LYS A 281 -5.09 -3.22 7.01
N VAL A 282 -3.92 -3.46 6.39
CA VAL A 282 -3.51 -4.82 6.01
C VAL A 282 -3.31 -5.69 7.25
N ILE A 283 -2.71 -5.18 8.34
CA ILE A 283 -2.59 -5.94 9.60
C ILE A 283 -3.96 -6.23 10.21
N GLN A 284 -4.86 -5.25 10.27
CA GLN A 284 -6.23 -5.43 10.77
C GLN A 284 -6.96 -6.52 9.96
N TYR A 285 -6.80 -6.48 8.64
CA TYR A 285 -7.37 -7.46 7.73
C TYR A 285 -6.77 -8.86 7.97
N VAL A 286 -5.44 -9.00 8.04
CA VAL A 286 -4.74 -10.26 8.28
C VAL A 286 -5.14 -10.86 9.63
N ARG A 287 -5.27 -10.04 10.68
CA ARG A 287 -5.72 -10.51 12.00
C ARG A 287 -7.15 -11.03 12.00
N LYS A 288 -8.02 -10.44 11.19
CA LYS A 288 -9.43 -10.85 11.05
C LYS A 288 -9.59 -12.10 10.20
N GLU A 289 -8.95 -12.14 9.04
CA GLU A 289 -9.17 -13.18 8.03
C GLU A 289 -8.21 -14.37 8.17
N GLN A 290 -7.11 -14.21 8.93
CA GLN A 290 -6.06 -15.22 9.17
C GLN A 290 -5.65 -15.95 7.88
N PRO A 291 -5.13 -15.22 6.86
CA PRO A 291 -4.68 -15.84 5.63
C PRO A 291 -3.49 -16.76 5.89
N TRP A 292 -3.34 -17.79 5.04
CA TRP A 292 -2.18 -18.68 5.13
C TRP A 292 -0.89 -17.96 4.73
N LEU A 293 -0.97 -17.09 3.73
CA LEU A 293 0.15 -16.36 3.17
C LEU A 293 -0.27 -14.94 2.78
N LEU A 294 0.48 -13.95 3.25
CA LEU A 294 0.43 -12.58 2.76
C LEU A 294 1.57 -12.36 1.77
N ILE A 295 1.25 -11.93 0.56
CA ILE A 295 2.22 -11.59 -0.49
C ILE A 295 2.28 -10.08 -0.64
N VAL A 296 3.49 -9.52 -0.62
CA VAL A 296 3.74 -8.09 -0.75
C VAL A 296 4.93 -7.85 -1.69
N GLY A 297 4.94 -6.73 -2.41
CA GLY A 297 6.14 -6.29 -3.12
C GLY A 297 7.25 -5.90 -2.15
N ARG A 298 8.52 -6.07 -2.54
CA ARG A 298 9.66 -5.59 -1.73
C ARG A 298 9.62 -4.08 -1.52
N ILE A 299 9.34 -3.34 -2.59
CA ILE A 299 9.20 -1.88 -2.62
C ILE A 299 7.94 -1.50 -3.38
N GLY A 300 7.45 -0.27 -3.17
CA GLY A 300 6.18 0.21 -3.71
C GLY A 300 6.32 1.25 -4.80
N VAL A 301 5.20 1.88 -5.19
CA VAL A 301 5.15 2.83 -6.31
C VAL A 301 5.97 4.11 -6.09
N HIS A 302 6.13 4.56 -4.85
CA HIS A 302 6.90 5.75 -4.47
C HIS A 302 8.33 5.41 -4.02
N SER A 303 8.94 4.37 -4.57
CA SER A 303 10.26 3.89 -4.15
C SER A 303 11.31 4.08 -5.24
N ASP A 304 12.49 4.51 -4.83
CA ASP A 304 13.69 4.51 -5.67
C ASP A 304 14.22 3.07 -5.86
N GLU A 305 14.94 2.83 -6.95
CA GLU A 305 15.44 1.48 -7.28
C GLU A 305 16.50 0.95 -6.29
N ASP A 306 17.24 1.84 -5.64
CA ASP A 306 18.29 1.55 -4.66
C ASP A 306 17.74 1.29 -3.25
N MET A 307 16.47 1.61 -2.99
CA MET A 307 15.81 1.38 -1.71
C MET A 307 15.84 -0.11 -1.34
N ASP A 308 16.09 -0.40 -0.06
CA ASP A 308 16.29 -1.76 0.37
C ASP A 308 14.98 -2.55 0.53
N ILE A 309 14.07 -2.02 1.33
CA ILE A 309 12.72 -2.54 1.58
C ILE A 309 11.77 -1.37 1.81
N GLY A 310 10.54 -1.48 1.32
CA GLY A 310 9.50 -0.49 1.56
C GLY A 310 9.06 -0.48 3.02
N SER A 311 8.71 0.71 3.53
CA SER A 311 8.25 0.88 4.92
C SER A 311 6.99 0.06 5.24
N ASN A 312 6.05 -0.05 4.30
CA ASN A 312 4.87 -0.91 4.45
C ASN A 312 5.27 -2.39 4.56
N THR A 313 6.13 -2.86 3.67
CA THR A 313 6.64 -4.23 3.66
C THR A 313 7.38 -4.56 4.94
N GLU A 314 8.21 -3.65 5.46
CA GLU A 314 8.88 -3.83 6.74
C GLU A 314 7.90 -3.93 7.93
N ASN A 315 6.93 -3.02 8.01
CA ASN A 315 5.94 -3.04 9.09
C ASN A 315 5.10 -4.34 9.06
N LEU A 316 4.75 -4.81 7.86
CA LEU A 316 4.05 -6.08 7.66
C LEU A 316 4.92 -7.28 8.02
N LEU A 317 6.20 -7.27 7.63
CA LEU A 317 7.18 -8.28 8.00
C LEU A 317 7.35 -8.37 9.52
N ARG A 318 7.21 -7.28 10.27
CA ARG A 318 7.27 -7.31 11.74
C ARG A 318 5.94 -7.72 12.38
N SER A 319 4.83 -7.17 11.92
CA SER A 319 3.57 -7.19 12.68
C SER A 319 2.51 -8.18 12.19
N ALA A 320 2.62 -8.67 10.95
CA ALA A 320 1.66 -9.66 10.43
C ALA A 320 1.81 -11.00 11.16
N SER A 321 0.69 -11.62 11.54
CA SER A 321 0.66 -12.91 12.26
C SER A 321 0.81 -14.13 11.36
N CYS A 322 0.55 -13.99 10.05
CA CYS A 322 0.67 -15.07 9.07
C CYS A 322 2.06 -15.11 8.44
N ASN A 323 2.34 -16.17 7.68
CA ASN A 323 3.51 -16.23 6.79
C ASN A 323 3.48 -15.07 5.78
N ILE A 324 4.67 -14.60 5.42
CA ILE A 324 4.81 -13.48 4.48
C ILE A 324 5.77 -13.84 3.35
N LEU A 325 5.38 -13.60 2.11
CA LEU A 325 6.25 -13.69 0.95
C LEU A 325 6.48 -12.29 0.40
N ILE A 326 7.75 -11.92 0.33
CA ILE A 326 8.20 -10.65 -0.24
C ILE A 326 8.67 -10.92 -1.67
N SER A 327 7.93 -10.37 -2.63
CA SER A 327 8.19 -10.54 -4.06
C SER A 327 9.30 -9.60 -4.52
N ASN A 328 10.32 -10.19 -5.16
CA ASN A 328 11.34 -9.49 -5.94
C ASN A 328 11.08 -9.54 -7.44
N ARG A 329 10.07 -10.32 -7.88
CA ARG A 329 9.63 -10.36 -9.28
C ARG A 329 8.95 -9.05 -9.66
N LYS A 330 9.25 -8.57 -10.87
CA LYS A 330 8.55 -7.44 -11.51
C LYS A 330 7.58 -7.99 -12.55
N PHE A 331 6.36 -7.49 -12.58
CA PHE A 331 5.41 -7.68 -13.67
C PHE A 331 4.74 -6.35 -13.97
N VAL A 332 4.68 -5.97 -15.24
CA VAL A 332 4.01 -4.76 -15.70
C VAL A 332 2.83 -5.20 -16.55
N PRO A 333 1.58 -4.93 -16.12
CA PRO A 333 0.40 -5.23 -16.93
C PRO A 333 0.44 -4.52 -18.29
N PRO A 334 -0.24 -5.05 -19.33
CA PRO A 334 -0.31 -4.39 -20.63
C PRO A 334 -0.80 -2.93 -20.53
N ILE A 335 -0.23 -2.05 -21.36
CA ILE A 335 -0.54 -0.62 -21.36
C ILE A 335 -2.02 -0.37 -21.61
N ASP A 336 -2.64 -1.14 -22.52
CA ASP A 336 -4.04 -0.97 -22.88
C ASP A 336 -4.97 -1.29 -21.68
N THR A 337 -4.71 -2.38 -20.95
CA THR A 337 -5.41 -2.73 -19.70
C THR A 337 -5.23 -1.65 -18.63
N GLN A 338 -4.02 -1.11 -18.46
CA GLN A 338 -3.80 -0.01 -17.51
C GLN A 338 -4.60 1.22 -17.92
N ALA A 339 -4.55 1.58 -19.20
CA ALA A 339 -5.20 2.77 -19.72
C ALA A 339 -6.72 2.70 -19.67
N GLU A 340 -7.33 1.52 -19.83
CA GLU A 340 -8.77 1.33 -19.72
C GLU A 340 -9.32 1.72 -18.33
N TYR A 341 -8.60 1.37 -17.26
CA TYR A 341 -9.05 1.65 -15.90
C TYR A 341 -8.51 2.96 -15.31
N THR A 342 -7.37 3.45 -15.81
CA THR A 342 -6.70 4.64 -15.24
C THR A 342 -6.91 5.92 -16.05
N ILE A 343 -7.25 5.81 -17.34
CA ILE A 343 -7.31 6.96 -18.26
C ILE A 343 -8.72 7.18 -18.78
N ALA A 344 -9.25 8.39 -18.56
CA ALA A 344 -10.48 8.87 -19.18
C ALA A 344 -10.15 9.73 -20.41
N TRP A 345 -11.05 9.74 -21.40
CA TRP A 345 -10.98 10.66 -22.54
C TRP A 345 -12.05 11.72 -22.39
N THR A 346 -11.74 12.97 -22.79
CA THR A 346 -12.80 13.97 -22.96
C THR A 346 -13.62 13.67 -24.22
N GLU A 347 -14.86 14.14 -24.26
CA GLU A 347 -15.73 13.92 -25.42
C GLU A 347 -15.14 14.53 -26.70
N GLU A 348 -14.49 15.69 -26.59
CA GLU A 348 -13.83 16.35 -27.71
C GLU A 348 -12.63 15.55 -28.23
N ALA A 349 -11.88 14.92 -27.32
CA ALA A 349 -10.75 14.06 -27.64
C ALA A 349 -11.21 12.77 -28.34
N LEU A 350 -12.31 12.16 -27.89
CA LEU A 350 -12.93 11.00 -28.55
C LEU A 350 -13.41 11.33 -29.97
N ARG A 351 -14.12 12.45 -30.15
CA ARG A 351 -14.53 12.92 -31.48
C ARG A 351 -13.35 13.18 -32.41
N ARG A 352 -12.18 13.54 -31.86
CA ARG A 352 -10.95 13.70 -32.64
C ARG A 352 -10.38 12.35 -33.07
N MET A 353 -10.43 11.33 -32.20
CA MET A 353 -10.01 9.97 -32.53
C MET A 353 -10.88 9.32 -33.62
N GLU A 354 -12.16 9.66 -33.69
CA GLU A 354 -13.07 9.19 -34.76
C GLU A 354 -12.64 9.68 -36.15
N LYS A 355 -11.95 10.82 -36.23
CA LYS A 355 -11.41 11.35 -37.50
C LYS A 355 -10.23 10.54 -38.03
N ILE A 356 -9.60 9.71 -37.20
CA ILE A 356 -8.49 8.84 -37.60
C ILE A 356 -9.05 7.61 -38.32
N PRO A 357 -8.47 7.21 -39.48
CA PRO A 357 -8.86 5.99 -40.20
C PRO A 357 -8.79 4.75 -39.30
N VAL A 358 -9.72 3.80 -39.51
CA VAL A 358 -9.93 2.63 -38.63
C VAL A 358 -8.65 1.81 -38.43
N PHE A 359 -7.91 1.53 -39.51
CA PHE A 359 -6.68 0.73 -39.46
C PHE A 359 -5.55 1.37 -38.62
N ALA A 360 -5.55 2.70 -38.47
CA ALA A 360 -4.54 3.45 -37.71
C ALA A 360 -5.03 3.85 -36.30
N ARG A 361 -6.34 3.77 -36.03
CA ARG A 361 -6.96 4.24 -34.79
C ARG A 361 -6.47 3.48 -33.56
N GLY A 362 -6.30 2.16 -33.66
CA GLY A 362 -5.74 1.33 -32.58
C GLY A 362 -4.32 1.75 -32.21
N VAL A 363 -3.45 1.87 -33.21
CA VAL A 363 -2.04 2.29 -33.04
C VAL A 363 -1.96 3.70 -32.42
N ALA A 364 -2.76 4.64 -32.93
CA ALA A 364 -2.81 6.00 -32.40
C ALA A 364 -3.30 6.02 -30.95
N LYS A 365 -4.32 5.23 -30.60
CA LYS A 365 -4.85 5.15 -29.24
C LYS A 365 -3.79 4.64 -28.26
N THR A 366 -3.12 3.53 -28.58
CA THR A 366 -2.04 2.98 -27.74
C THR A 366 -0.85 3.93 -27.61
N ALA A 367 -0.49 4.67 -28.67
CA ALA A 367 0.58 5.66 -28.62
C ALA A 367 0.24 6.84 -27.70
N ILE A 368 -1.00 7.36 -27.78
CA ILE A 368 -1.47 8.44 -26.90
C ILE A 368 -1.59 7.94 -25.46
N HIS A 369 -2.07 6.70 -25.24
CA HIS A 369 -2.10 6.09 -23.92
C HIS A 369 -0.70 5.96 -23.32
N ARG A 370 0.29 5.49 -24.09
CA ARG A 370 1.68 5.43 -23.62
C ARG A 370 2.20 6.82 -23.23
N PHE A 371 1.99 7.82 -24.06
CA PHE A 371 2.39 9.20 -23.75
C PHE A 371 1.69 9.71 -22.49
N ALA A 372 0.39 9.47 -22.34
CA ALA A 372 -0.37 9.87 -21.18
C ALA A 372 0.16 9.21 -19.90
N ILE A 373 0.46 7.91 -19.92
CA ILE A 373 1.06 7.21 -18.76
C ILE A 373 2.44 7.77 -18.44
N GLU A 374 3.31 7.95 -19.43
CA GLU A 374 4.67 8.46 -19.23
C GLU A 374 4.70 9.89 -18.67
N LYS A 375 3.75 10.74 -19.07
CA LYS A 375 3.62 12.11 -18.56
C LYS A 375 2.73 12.23 -17.33
N GLY A 376 2.08 11.14 -16.88
CA GLY A 376 1.19 11.13 -15.71
C GLY A 376 -0.18 11.76 -15.94
N HIS A 377 -0.66 11.82 -17.19
CA HIS A 377 -2.01 12.28 -17.52
C HIS A 377 -3.04 11.17 -17.32
N THR A 378 -4.05 11.42 -16.48
CA THR A 378 -5.21 10.53 -16.28
C THR A 378 -6.43 10.94 -17.13
N ILE A 379 -6.40 12.12 -17.74
CA ILE A 379 -7.44 12.59 -18.66
C ILE A 379 -6.77 12.99 -19.98
N ILE A 380 -7.15 12.32 -21.07
CA ILE A 380 -6.72 12.68 -22.42
C ILE A 380 -7.66 13.74 -22.96
N SER A 381 -7.18 14.98 -22.97
CA SER A 381 -7.81 16.12 -23.63
C SER A 381 -7.18 16.37 -25.01
N ASN A 382 -7.74 17.30 -25.77
CA ASN A 382 -7.14 17.71 -27.04
C ASN A 382 -5.70 18.22 -26.89
N SER A 383 -5.37 18.91 -25.79
CA SER A 383 -4.00 19.38 -25.56
C SER A 383 -3.03 18.22 -25.34
N VAL A 384 -3.44 17.19 -24.59
CA VAL A 384 -2.63 15.98 -24.39
C VAL A 384 -2.41 15.24 -25.70
N ILE A 385 -3.43 15.18 -26.58
CA ILE A 385 -3.27 14.63 -27.93
C ILE A 385 -2.27 15.46 -28.74
N ASP A 386 -2.35 16.79 -28.70
CA ASP A 386 -1.43 17.66 -29.43
C ASP A 386 0.02 17.48 -28.95
N ASP A 387 0.22 17.40 -27.64
CA ASP A 387 1.53 17.17 -27.03
C ASP A 387 2.07 15.78 -27.41
N ALA A 388 1.22 14.74 -27.33
CA ALA A 388 1.59 13.38 -27.71
C ALA A 388 2.00 13.31 -29.19
N VAL A 389 1.19 13.90 -30.07
CA VAL A 389 1.43 13.89 -31.50
C VAL A 389 2.66 14.73 -31.85
N GLY A 390 2.89 15.84 -31.14
CA GLY A 390 4.08 16.67 -31.31
C GLY A 390 5.38 15.99 -30.89
N ASP A 391 5.34 15.08 -29.92
CA ASP A 391 6.49 14.28 -29.46
C ASP A 391 6.75 13.07 -30.39
N ILE A 392 5.68 12.51 -30.97
CA ILE A 392 5.74 11.32 -31.84
C ILE A 392 6.09 11.68 -33.30
N LEU A 393 5.57 12.79 -33.84
CA LEU A 393 5.73 13.16 -35.25
C LEU A 393 6.65 14.38 -35.43
N PRO A 394 7.62 14.34 -36.37
CA PRO A 394 8.41 15.53 -36.71
C PRO A 394 7.50 16.62 -37.30
N LYS A 395 7.82 17.89 -37.01
CA LYS A 395 6.97 19.05 -37.36
C LYS A 395 6.47 19.07 -38.82
N GLY A 396 7.25 18.58 -39.78
CA GLY A 396 6.85 18.52 -41.20
C GLY A 396 5.82 17.43 -41.55
N ALA A 397 5.71 16.36 -40.76
CA ALA A 397 4.76 15.26 -40.99
C ALA A 397 3.31 15.65 -40.60
N MET A 398 3.17 16.53 -39.61
CA MET A 398 1.88 17.07 -39.17
C MET A 398 1.21 17.92 -40.25
N ASP A 399 1.97 18.79 -40.92
CA ASP A 399 1.47 19.62 -42.01
C ASP A 399 1.08 18.78 -43.24
N ALA A 400 1.85 17.73 -43.52
CA ALA A 400 1.54 16.76 -44.58
C ALA A 400 0.24 15.98 -44.30
N MET A 401 0.05 15.48 -43.07
CA MET A 401 -1.18 14.79 -42.68
C MET A 401 -2.40 15.72 -42.68
N ARG A 402 -2.22 16.99 -42.30
CA ARG A 402 -3.30 18.00 -42.35
C ARG A 402 -3.72 18.31 -43.78
N ALA A 403 -2.77 18.41 -44.70
CA ALA A 403 -3.05 18.57 -46.13
C ALA A 403 -3.74 17.34 -46.73
N LEU A 404 -3.34 16.13 -46.32
CA LEU A 404 -3.97 14.87 -46.71
C LEU A 404 -5.41 14.74 -46.15
N GLY A 405 -5.65 15.12 -44.89
CA GLY A 405 -6.98 15.12 -44.29
C GLY A 405 -7.94 16.09 -44.99
N GLY A 406 -7.46 17.30 -45.32
CA GLY A 406 -8.26 18.29 -46.05
C GLY A 406 -8.59 17.87 -47.48
N THR A 407 -7.68 17.17 -48.16
CA THR A 407 -7.93 16.64 -49.51
C THR A 407 -8.89 15.45 -49.51
N LEU A 408 -8.84 14.58 -48.49
CA LEU A 408 -9.78 13.47 -48.32
C LEU A 408 -11.20 13.94 -48.02
N ASP A 409 -11.35 14.97 -47.18
CA ASP A 409 -12.66 15.57 -46.89
C ASP A 409 -13.25 16.27 -48.12
N ALA A 410 -12.41 16.96 -48.89
CA ALA A 410 -12.82 17.61 -50.14
C ALA A 410 -13.19 16.59 -51.25
N ALA A 411 -12.60 15.39 -51.23
CA ALA A 411 -12.86 14.33 -52.18
C ALA A 411 -14.05 13.43 -51.81
N GLY A 412 -14.67 13.64 -50.64
CA GLY A 412 -15.82 12.83 -50.18
C GLY A 412 -15.49 11.36 -49.95
N VAL A 413 -14.22 11.04 -49.70
CA VAL A 413 -13.74 9.66 -49.53
C VAL A 413 -14.15 9.15 -48.16
N ASP A 414 -14.86 8.02 -48.11
CA ASP A 414 -15.21 7.37 -46.85
C ASP A 414 -13.94 6.82 -46.18
N ARG A 415 -13.55 7.48 -45.09
CA ARG A 415 -12.36 7.15 -44.29
C ARG A 415 -12.45 5.75 -43.65
N ASN A 416 -13.65 5.18 -43.51
CA ASN A 416 -13.85 3.84 -42.99
C ASN A 416 -13.67 2.75 -44.06
N ALA A 417 -13.66 3.12 -45.35
CA ALA A 417 -13.47 2.19 -46.47
C ALA A 417 -12.02 2.14 -46.99
N MET A 418 -11.11 2.93 -46.42
CA MET A 418 -9.70 2.97 -46.82
C MET A 418 -8.95 1.75 -46.28
N GLN A 419 -8.42 0.92 -47.19
CA GLN A 419 -7.49 -0.16 -46.87
C GLN A 419 -6.04 0.32 -47.04
N ALA A 420 -5.15 -0.10 -46.14
CA ALA A 420 -3.72 0.16 -46.28
C ALA A 420 -3.13 -0.72 -47.40
N ASP A 421 -2.23 -0.16 -48.19
CA ASP A 421 -1.46 -0.90 -49.19
C ASP A 421 -0.63 -2.02 -48.51
N GLU A 422 -0.43 -3.17 -49.18
CA GLU A 422 0.18 -4.38 -48.58
C GLU A 422 1.57 -4.10 -47.98
N GLY A 423 2.32 -3.14 -48.53
CA GLY A 423 3.61 -2.70 -47.98
C GLY A 423 3.49 -1.93 -46.66
N VAL A 424 2.51 -1.02 -46.55
CA VAL A 424 2.27 -0.20 -45.36
C VAL A 424 1.67 -1.04 -44.23
N ALA A 425 0.78 -1.98 -44.57
CA ALA A 425 0.26 -2.96 -43.63
C ALA A 425 1.36 -3.86 -43.07
N LYS A 426 2.36 -4.24 -43.88
CA LYS A 426 3.49 -5.08 -43.48
C LYS A 426 4.52 -4.33 -42.61
N ASP A 427 4.74 -3.03 -42.84
CA ASP A 427 5.61 -2.19 -42.01
C ASP A 427 4.95 -1.80 -40.68
N LEU A 428 3.63 -1.53 -40.66
CA LEU A 428 2.85 -1.33 -39.42
C LEU A 428 2.70 -2.63 -38.60
N MET A 429 2.67 -3.78 -39.25
CA MET A 429 2.64 -5.11 -38.61
C MET A 429 4.04 -5.73 -38.42
N GLY A 430 5.11 -5.00 -38.73
CA GLY A 430 6.50 -5.45 -38.64
C GLY A 430 7.18 -5.12 -37.31
N SER A 431 7.92 -6.09 -36.76
CA SER A 431 8.80 -6.04 -35.56
C SER A 431 8.28 -5.37 -34.28
N THR A 432 6.97 -5.22 -34.11
CA THR A 432 6.36 -4.99 -32.78
C THR A 432 5.28 -6.03 -32.52
N LEU A 433 5.18 -6.49 -31.27
CA LEU A 433 4.30 -7.58 -30.78
C LEU A 433 2.79 -7.37 -31.06
N SER A 434 2.40 -6.23 -31.64
CA SER A 434 1.01 -5.88 -31.98
C SER A 434 0.43 -6.75 -33.12
N GLY A 435 1.27 -7.24 -34.04
CA GLY A 435 0.82 -8.04 -35.20
C GLY A 435 0.26 -9.44 -34.90
N MET A 436 0.40 -9.94 -33.66
CA MET A 436 -0.15 -11.26 -33.27
C MET A 436 -1.60 -11.22 -32.78
N MET A 437 -2.14 -10.05 -32.38
CA MET A 437 -3.52 -9.94 -31.88
C MET A 437 -4.57 -9.65 -32.96
N SER A 438 -4.16 -9.22 -34.15
CA SER A 438 -5.08 -8.87 -35.25
C SER A 438 -5.84 -10.08 -35.85
N LYS A 439 -5.44 -11.32 -35.52
CA LYS A 439 -6.11 -12.54 -36.00
C LYS A 439 -7.27 -13.02 -35.12
N VAL A 440 -7.57 -12.35 -34.01
CA VAL A 440 -8.66 -12.76 -33.09
C VAL A 440 -9.94 -11.92 -33.27
N VAL A 441 -9.88 -10.84 -34.05
CA VAL A 441 -11.06 -10.01 -34.35
C VAL A 441 -11.47 -10.26 -35.80
N GLU A 442 -12.12 -11.40 -36.04
CA GLU A 442 -12.93 -11.56 -37.25
C GLU A 442 -14.15 -10.64 -37.13
N GLU A 443 -14.35 -9.86 -38.20
CA GLU A 443 -15.37 -8.84 -38.34
C GLU A 443 -16.79 -9.43 -38.24
N ASN A 444 -17.63 -8.86 -37.39
CA ASN A 444 -19.06 -9.11 -37.42
C ASN A 444 -19.70 -8.06 -38.37
N PRO A 445 -20.32 -8.45 -39.49
CA PRO A 445 -20.80 -7.51 -40.50
C PRO A 445 -21.99 -6.68 -39.99
N ALA A 446 -22.06 -5.44 -40.48
CA ALA A 446 -23.10 -4.47 -40.19
C ALA A 446 -24.52 -5.03 -40.45
N GLY A 447 -25.32 -5.18 -39.38
CA GLY A 447 -26.71 -5.63 -39.47
C GLY A 447 -27.37 -6.10 -38.17
N ALA A 448 -26.62 -6.29 -37.09
CA ALA A 448 -27.20 -6.68 -35.80
C ALA A 448 -27.55 -5.45 -34.94
N LYS A 449 -28.83 -5.29 -34.59
CA LYS A 449 -29.23 -4.49 -33.42
C LYS A 449 -28.48 -5.06 -32.22
N GLU A 450 -27.60 -4.28 -31.60
CA GLU A 450 -26.87 -4.73 -30.41
C GLU A 450 -27.84 -5.29 -29.36
N PRO A 451 -27.61 -6.50 -28.81
CA PRO A 451 -28.27 -6.88 -27.58
C PRO A 451 -27.69 -6.02 -26.45
N MET A 452 -28.55 -5.33 -25.71
CA MET A 452 -28.20 -4.56 -24.51
C MET A 452 -27.19 -5.31 -23.62
N ASN A 453 -26.23 -4.58 -23.05
CA ASN A 453 -25.25 -5.06 -22.07
C ASN A 453 -25.91 -5.98 -21.02
N ALA A 454 -25.27 -7.11 -20.68
CA ALA A 454 -25.78 -8.08 -19.72
C ALA A 454 -26.08 -7.47 -18.33
N SER A 455 -25.35 -6.42 -17.94
CA SER A 455 -25.63 -5.65 -16.72
C SER A 455 -26.91 -4.81 -16.85
N THR A 456 -27.16 -4.21 -18.02
CA THR A 456 -28.40 -3.49 -18.35
C THR A 456 -29.59 -4.42 -18.49
N LYS A 457 -29.40 -5.63 -19.04
CA LYS A 457 -30.43 -6.67 -19.13
C LYS A 457 -30.81 -7.23 -17.76
N SER A 458 -29.81 -7.51 -16.91
CA SER A 458 -29.99 -7.89 -15.49
C SER A 458 -30.67 -6.78 -14.67
N TYR A 459 -30.37 -5.51 -14.98
CA TYR A 459 -31.02 -4.35 -14.38
C TYR A 459 -32.49 -4.22 -14.81
N LEU A 460 -32.79 -4.33 -16.10
CA LEU A 460 -34.15 -4.31 -16.64
C LEU A 460 -34.99 -5.51 -16.17
N GLU A 461 -34.40 -6.71 -16.06
CA GLU A 461 -35.02 -7.90 -15.45
C GLU A 461 -35.22 -7.77 -13.93
N ARG A 462 -34.45 -6.93 -13.23
CA ARG A 462 -34.69 -6.59 -11.82
C ARG A 462 -35.78 -5.54 -11.65
N MET A 463 -35.93 -4.63 -12.62
CA MET A 463 -37.00 -3.64 -12.65
C MET A 463 -38.36 -4.24 -13.00
N SER A 464 -38.39 -5.35 -13.76
CA SER A 464 -39.62 -6.04 -14.15
C SER A 464 -40.16 -7.02 -13.10
N LYS A 465 -39.51 -7.18 -11.95
CA LYS A 465 -39.95 -8.09 -10.87
C LYS A 465 -40.99 -7.41 -9.98
N THR A 466 -42.02 -8.16 -9.65
CA THR A 466 -43.04 -7.81 -8.66
C THR A 466 -42.48 -8.01 -7.26
N TYR A 467 -42.72 -7.04 -6.37
CA TYR A 467 -42.25 -7.07 -4.99
C TYR A 467 -43.45 -7.08 -4.05
N TYR A 468 -43.37 -7.93 -3.04
CA TYR A 468 -44.43 -8.09 -2.03
C TYR A 468 -43.87 -7.79 -0.66
N VAL A 469 -44.55 -6.94 0.11
CA VAL A 469 -44.16 -6.58 1.48
C VAL A 469 -45.11 -7.24 2.47
N CYS A 470 -44.55 -7.98 3.43
CA CYS A 470 -45.31 -8.56 4.52
C CYS A 470 -45.83 -7.47 5.47
N GLY A 471 -47.15 -7.43 5.67
CA GLY A 471 -47.81 -6.43 6.53
C GLY A 471 -47.45 -6.50 8.03
N GLY A 472 -46.87 -7.61 8.50
CA GLY A 472 -46.49 -7.77 9.91
C GLY A 472 -45.07 -7.31 10.24
N CYS A 473 -44.06 -7.77 9.48
CA CYS A 473 -42.65 -7.57 9.81
C CYS A 473 -41.85 -6.81 8.75
N GLY A 474 -42.47 -6.38 7.65
CA GLY A 474 -41.80 -5.66 6.57
C GLY A 474 -40.85 -6.49 5.70
N TYR A 475 -40.93 -7.83 5.76
CA TYR A 475 -40.14 -8.71 4.91
C TYR A 475 -40.57 -8.59 3.44
N ILE A 476 -39.58 -8.51 2.53
CA ILE A 476 -39.80 -8.28 1.10
C ILE A 476 -39.59 -9.58 0.33
N GLY A 477 -40.67 -10.13 -0.23
CA GLY A 477 -40.65 -11.22 -1.20
C GLY A 477 -40.40 -10.71 -2.62
N LYS A 478 -39.69 -11.51 -3.43
CA LYS A 478 -39.35 -11.18 -4.83
C LYS A 478 -39.97 -12.22 -5.77
N GLY A 479 -40.53 -11.78 -6.90
CA GLY A 479 -41.07 -12.70 -7.91
C GLY A 479 -42.53 -13.03 -7.64
N ASP A 480 -42.89 -14.31 -7.60
CA ASP A 480 -44.27 -14.76 -7.39
C ASP A 480 -44.74 -14.52 -5.95
N HIS A 481 -46.06 -14.40 -5.76
CA HIS A 481 -46.69 -14.08 -4.48
C HIS A 481 -46.26 -15.06 -3.36
N PRO A 482 -45.57 -14.60 -2.29
CA PRO A 482 -45.05 -15.48 -1.25
C PRO A 482 -46.16 -16.23 -0.51
N VAL A 483 -45.98 -17.53 -0.29
CA VAL A 483 -46.96 -18.39 0.39
C VAL A 483 -46.90 -18.23 1.92
N GLN A 484 -45.72 -17.91 2.47
CA GLN A 484 -45.54 -17.68 3.91
C GLN A 484 -44.34 -16.77 4.18
N CYS A 485 -44.43 -15.92 5.19
CA CYS A 485 -43.32 -15.07 5.60
C CYS A 485 -42.25 -15.86 6.38
N PRO A 486 -40.97 -15.90 5.95
CA PRO A 486 -39.90 -16.62 6.64
C PRO A 486 -39.43 -15.95 7.94
N VAL A 487 -39.87 -14.70 8.20
CA VAL A 487 -39.45 -13.92 9.39
C VAL A 487 -40.48 -14.01 10.51
N CYS A 488 -41.77 -13.89 10.21
CA CYS A 488 -42.84 -13.87 11.22
C CYS A 488 -43.87 -14.99 11.06
N GLY A 489 -43.73 -15.87 10.07
CA GLY A 489 -44.62 -17.02 9.86
C GLY A 489 -46.01 -16.69 9.33
N LEU A 490 -46.33 -15.41 9.10
CA LEU A 490 -47.62 -14.95 8.58
C LEU A 490 -47.92 -15.53 7.20
N ASP A 491 -49.20 -15.84 6.98
CA ASP A 491 -49.74 -16.40 5.75
C ASP A 491 -49.58 -15.44 4.56
N GLY A 492 -49.49 -16.01 3.36
CA GLY A 492 -49.29 -15.29 2.10
C GLY A 492 -50.29 -14.16 1.88
N ALA A 493 -51.54 -14.32 2.32
CA ALA A 493 -52.60 -13.31 2.19
C ALA A 493 -52.30 -11.95 2.86
N GLN A 494 -51.30 -11.89 3.76
CA GLN A 494 -50.86 -10.66 4.45
C GLN A 494 -49.73 -9.93 3.69
N PHE A 495 -49.33 -10.41 2.52
CA PHE A 495 -48.41 -9.71 1.63
C PHE A 495 -49.16 -8.71 0.77
N LYS A 496 -48.72 -7.45 0.79
CA LYS A 496 -49.24 -6.39 -0.09
C LYS A 496 -48.27 -6.20 -1.26
N GLU A 497 -48.81 -6.19 -2.47
CA GLU A 497 -48.05 -5.85 -3.66
C GLU A 497 -47.63 -4.38 -3.61
N VAL A 498 -46.36 -4.13 -3.90
CA VAL A 498 -45.84 -2.76 -4.00
C VAL A 498 -46.24 -2.19 -5.36
N ASP A 499 -47.40 -1.53 -5.40
CA ASP A 499 -47.88 -0.83 -6.58
C ASP A 499 -47.03 0.43 -6.81
N LYS A 500 -46.27 0.42 -7.92
CA LYS A 500 -45.36 1.50 -8.32
C LYS A 500 -46.13 2.79 -8.66
N SER A 501 -47.40 2.68 -9.06
CA SER A 501 -48.22 3.83 -9.46
C SER A 501 -48.62 4.75 -8.29
N VAL A 502 -48.65 4.23 -7.06
CA VAL A 502 -48.98 5.00 -5.85
C VAL A 502 -47.87 6.01 -5.52
N PHE A 503 -46.62 5.65 -5.81
CA PHE A 503 -45.46 6.51 -5.54
C PHE A 503 -45.30 7.60 -6.60
N ASP A 504 -45.65 7.31 -7.86
CA ASP A 504 -45.72 8.32 -8.92
C ASP A 504 -46.81 9.36 -8.64
N ALA A 505 -47.97 8.92 -8.13
CA ALA A 505 -49.05 9.81 -7.70
C ALA A 505 -48.65 10.71 -6.50
N ALA A 506 -47.93 10.16 -5.52
CA ALA A 506 -47.39 10.94 -4.40
C ALA A 506 -46.31 11.93 -4.85
N ALA A 507 -45.44 11.55 -5.79
CA ALA A 507 -44.45 12.44 -6.39
C ALA A 507 -45.08 13.59 -7.19
N GLN A 508 -46.23 13.36 -7.81
CA GLN A 508 -47.02 14.39 -8.50
C GLN A 508 -47.68 15.37 -7.52
N ALA A 509 -48.09 14.89 -6.34
CA ALA A 509 -48.67 15.71 -5.28
C ALA A 509 -47.63 16.56 -4.52
N GLU A 510 -46.40 16.06 -4.36
CA GLU A 510 -45.31 16.71 -3.61
C GLU A 510 -44.51 17.76 -4.43
N GLY A 511 -44.79 17.94 -5.72
CA GLY A 511 -44.35 19.10 -6.53
C GLY A 511 -42.83 19.32 -6.68
N GLY A 512 -42.31 19.00 -7.88
CA GLY A 512 -40.96 19.37 -8.33
C GLY A 512 -39.94 18.23 -8.15
N LEU A 513 -39.68 17.52 -9.24
CA LEU A 513 -38.68 16.46 -9.33
C LEU A 513 -37.33 17.07 -9.72
N GLU A 514 -36.35 17.02 -8.82
CA GLU A 514 -34.95 17.31 -9.16
C GLU A 514 -34.19 15.99 -9.27
N THR A 515 -33.59 15.75 -10.43
CA THR A 515 -32.74 14.58 -10.67
C THR A 515 -31.35 14.89 -10.14
N GLN A 516 -30.89 14.16 -9.12
CA GLN A 516 -29.51 14.20 -8.66
C GLN A 516 -28.84 12.86 -8.95
N MET A 517 -27.58 12.91 -9.37
CA MET A 517 -26.76 11.70 -9.44
C MET A 517 -26.45 11.27 -8.01
N ALA A 518 -26.85 10.04 -7.68
CA ALA A 518 -26.44 9.42 -6.42
C ALA A 518 -24.92 9.15 -6.44
N TYR A 519 -24.35 8.78 -5.29
CA TYR A 519 -22.93 8.45 -5.10
C TYR A 519 -22.38 7.35 -6.04
N ASP A 520 -23.25 6.59 -6.71
CA ASP A 520 -22.89 5.49 -7.62
C ASP A 520 -23.29 5.78 -9.10
N ASP A 521 -23.35 7.04 -9.52
CA ASP A 521 -23.65 7.49 -10.90
C ASP A 521 -25.01 7.06 -11.48
N ILE A 522 -25.96 6.64 -10.64
CA ILE A 522 -27.35 6.29 -11.02
C ILE A 522 -28.28 7.46 -10.68
N PRO A 523 -29.11 7.96 -11.61
CA PRO A 523 -30.02 9.08 -11.37
C PRO A 523 -31.13 8.67 -10.39
N MET A 524 -31.25 9.41 -9.29
CA MET A 524 -32.34 9.27 -8.31
C MET A 524 -33.07 10.61 -8.18
N GLN A 525 -34.40 10.57 -8.12
CA GLN A 525 -35.23 11.76 -8.01
C GLN A 525 -35.68 11.94 -6.56
N TRP A 526 -35.39 13.09 -5.97
CA TRP A 526 -35.93 13.47 -4.67
C TRP A 526 -37.09 14.44 -4.88
N THR A 527 -38.20 14.24 -4.17
CA THR A 527 -39.23 15.27 -4.10
C THR A 527 -38.72 16.46 -3.28
N LYS A 528 -39.25 17.65 -3.58
CA LYS A 528 -38.88 18.89 -2.91
C LYS A 528 -39.05 18.79 -1.38
N ASP A 529 -40.14 18.17 -0.96
CA ASP A 529 -40.51 18.00 0.45
C ASP A 529 -39.57 17.01 1.19
N ALA A 530 -39.21 15.88 0.56
CA ALA A 530 -38.23 14.94 1.11
C ALA A 530 -36.85 15.59 1.29
N ARG A 531 -36.46 16.47 0.37
CA ARG A 531 -35.20 17.21 0.42
C ARG A 531 -35.21 18.30 1.49
N GLU A 532 -36.35 18.95 1.73
CA GLU A 532 -36.47 19.91 2.81
C GLU A 532 -36.41 19.20 4.17
N ALA A 533 -37.07 18.04 4.29
CA ALA A 533 -37.05 17.23 5.49
C ALA A 533 -35.64 16.75 5.89
N ILE A 534 -34.77 16.39 4.93
CA ILE A 534 -33.41 15.93 5.27
C ILE A 534 -32.54 17.03 5.90
N ARG A 535 -32.92 18.30 5.77
CA ARG A 535 -32.21 19.42 6.41
C ARG A 535 -32.41 19.46 7.93
N ALA A 536 -33.43 18.76 8.45
CA ALA A 536 -33.63 18.58 9.89
C ALA A 536 -32.49 17.78 10.54
N VAL A 537 -31.76 16.95 9.76
CA VAL A 537 -30.54 16.28 10.22
C VAL A 537 -29.37 17.28 10.22
N PRO A 538 -28.56 17.38 11.28
CA PRO A 538 -27.38 18.26 11.32
C PRO A 538 -26.47 18.09 10.09
N ALA A 539 -25.96 19.21 9.58
CA ALA A 539 -25.10 19.21 8.39
C ALA A 539 -23.79 18.44 8.65
N GLY A 540 -23.20 17.87 7.59
CA GLY A 540 -21.97 17.07 7.69
C GLY A 540 -22.21 15.57 7.54
N PHE A 541 -21.50 14.75 8.31
CA PHE A 541 -21.50 13.29 8.18
C PHE A 541 -22.88 12.65 8.43
N GLN A 542 -23.62 13.11 9.43
CA GLN A 542 -24.94 12.56 9.78
C GLN A 542 -25.95 12.69 8.63
N ARG A 543 -26.05 13.88 8.02
CA ARG A 543 -26.92 14.11 6.87
C ARG A 543 -26.50 13.29 5.63
N ARG A 544 -25.19 13.16 5.38
CA ARG A 544 -24.65 12.32 4.29
C ARG A 544 -25.00 10.84 4.50
N ARG A 545 -24.83 10.33 5.72
CA ARG A 545 -25.16 8.95 6.10
C ARG A 545 -26.67 8.67 5.99
N ALA A 546 -27.51 9.60 6.46
CA ALA A 546 -28.96 9.50 6.33
C ALA A 546 -29.41 9.47 4.85
N LYS A 547 -28.86 10.38 4.02
CA LYS A 547 -29.12 10.41 2.58
C LYS A 547 -28.76 9.09 1.90
N ALA A 548 -27.54 8.59 2.16
CA ALA A 548 -27.07 7.33 1.59
C ALA A 548 -27.88 6.11 2.07
N LYS A 549 -28.32 6.08 3.34
CA LYS A 549 -29.19 5.02 3.89
C LYS A 549 -30.54 4.98 3.15
N ILE A 550 -31.15 6.15 2.92
CA ILE A 550 -32.43 6.29 2.20
C ILE A 550 -32.28 5.88 0.74
N GLU A 551 -31.26 6.38 0.03
CA GLU A 551 -31.01 6.05 -1.38
C GLU A 551 -30.71 4.55 -1.59
N LYS A 552 -29.90 3.95 -0.72
CA LYS A 552 -29.58 2.51 -0.76
C LYS A 552 -30.81 1.65 -0.47
N SER A 553 -31.69 2.10 0.42
CA SER A 553 -32.94 1.41 0.74
C SER A 553 -33.94 1.49 -0.41
N ALA A 554 -34.13 2.68 -0.99
CA ALA A 554 -34.98 2.89 -2.17
C ALA A 554 -34.51 2.03 -3.36
N ARG A 555 -33.19 1.93 -3.57
CA ARG A 555 -32.61 1.07 -4.62
C ARG A 555 -32.92 -0.41 -4.43
N LYS A 556 -32.87 -0.93 -3.20
CA LYS A 556 -33.20 -2.34 -2.91
C LYS A 556 -34.66 -2.67 -3.25
N LEU A 557 -35.53 -1.66 -3.25
CA LEU A 557 -36.94 -1.75 -3.60
C LEU A 557 -37.23 -1.44 -5.07
N GLY A 558 -36.21 -1.11 -5.87
CA GLY A 558 -36.39 -0.73 -7.28
C GLY A 558 -37.08 0.61 -7.49
N MET A 559 -37.09 1.48 -6.48
CA MET A 559 -37.67 2.82 -6.54
C MET A 559 -36.66 3.80 -7.16
N THR A 560 -37.11 4.65 -8.08
CA THR A 560 -36.31 5.72 -8.70
C THR A 560 -36.61 7.10 -8.11
N THR A 561 -37.72 7.22 -7.39
CA THR A 561 -38.22 8.47 -6.78
C THR A 561 -38.36 8.30 -5.27
N ILE A 562 -37.80 9.23 -4.51
CA ILE A 562 -37.81 9.26 -3.04
C ILE A 562 -38.80 10.34 -2.60
N THR A 563 -39.91 9.92 -2.01
CA THR A 563 -40.97 10.80 -1.47
C THR A 563 -40.77 11.09 0.02
N LEU A 564 -41.46 12.11 0.54
CA LEU A 564 -41.38 12.46 1.96
C LEU A 564 -41.93 11.34 2.84
N GLU A 565 -43.03 10.68 2.43
CA GLU A 565 -43.63 9.58 3.18
C GLU A 565 -42.65 8.42 3.40
N TYR A 566 -41.81 8.13 2.41
CA TYR A 566 -40.79 7.08 2.50
C TYR A 566 -39.57 7.51 3.33
N ALA A 567 -39.06 8.73 3.08
CA ALA A 567 -37.84 9.21 3.73
C ALA A 567 -38.06 9.67 5.18
N GLY A 568 -39.25 10.15 5.53
CA GLY A 568 -39.57 10.79 6.80
C GLY A 568 -39.23 9.97 8.06
N PRO A 569 -39.56 8.67 8.15
CA PRO A 569 -39.18 7.82 9.28
C PRO A 569 -37.66 7.71 9.46
N MET A 570 -36.90 7.55 8.38
CA MET A 570 -35.43 7.43 8.41
C MET A 570 -34.74 8.75 8.75
N ILE A 571 -35.34 9.87 8.32
CA ILE A 571 -34.86 11.22 8.65
C ILE A 571 -35.06 11.50 10.14
N ARG A 572 -36.22 11.15 10.72
CA ARG A 572 -36.50 11.34 12.15
C ARG A 572 -35.59 10.49 13.05
N GLU A 573 -35.34 9.24 12.64
CA GLU A 573 -34.37 8.36 13.31
C GLU A 573 -32.97 9.01 13.31
N ALA A 574 -32.50 9.47 12.14
CA ALA A 574 -31.18 10.09 12.01
C ALA A 574 -31.05 11.45 12.72
N ALA A 575 -32.15 12.20 12.88
CA ALA A 575 -32.16 13.46 13.61
C ALA A 575 -32.17 13.27 15.15
N ALA A 576 -32.58 12.10 15.63
CA ALA A 576 -32.62 11.75 17.06
C ALA A 576 -31.37 11.00 17.55
N GLU A 577 -30.45 10.62 16.66
CA GLU A 577 -29.17 9.99 17.03
C GLU A 577 -28.18 11.04 17.58
N ASP A 578 -28.02 11.09 18.91
CA ASP A 578 -26.90 11.80 19.57
C ASP A 578 -25.58 11.07 19.30
N TYR A 579 -24.88 11.52 18.26
CA TYR A 579 -23.57 10.99 17.90
C TYR A 579 -22.48 11.60 18.80
N THR A 580 -21.94 10.80 19.70
CA THR A 580 -20.65 11.08 20.33
C THR A 580 -19.52 10.48 19.48
N PRO A 581 -18.51 11.27 19.07
CA PRO A 581 -17.35 10.71 18.41
C PRO A 581 -16.60 9.78 19.38
N ILE A 582 -16.12 8.65 18.86
CA ILE A 582 -15.40 7.60 19.60
C ILE A 582 -14.11 8.13 20.30
N PHE A 583 -13.71 9.37 20.05
CA PHE A 583 -12.57 10.05 20.68
C PHE A 583 -12.92 11.04 21.81
N SER A 584 -14.18 11.10 22.26
CA SER A 584 -14.50 11.78 23.52
C SER A 584 -14.22 10.83 24.69
N ASN A 585 -13.07 11.06 25.34
CA ASN A 585 -12.69 10.43 26.59
C ASN A 585 -13.89 10.23 27.53
N LYS A 586 -14.04 9.02 28.07
CA LYS A 586 -14.76 8.76 29.31
C LYS A 586 -14.11 9.55 30.44
N SER A 587 -14.48 10.81 30.59
CA SER A 587 -14.52 11.48 31.88
C SER A 587 -15.97 11.38 32.37
N GLY A 588 -16.27 10.25 33.01
CA GLY A 588 -17.55 9.95 33.64
C GLY A 588 -17.25 9.30 34.98
N SER A 589 -17.16 10.15 35.98
CA SER A 589 -17.06 9.88 37.41
C SER A 589 -18.19 8.97 37.90
N GLU A 590 -17.82 7.82 38.47
CA GLU A 590 -18.54 7.22 39.59
C GLU A 590 -17.51 6.68 40.60
N ASP A 591 -17.85 6.95 41.85
CA ASP A 591 -17.06 6.95 43.06
C ASP A 591 -16.75 5.52 43.56
N SER A 592 -15.48 5.25 43.89
CA SER A 592 -15.11 4.30 44.96
C SER A 592 -13.59 4.26 45.20
N GLY A 593 -13.19 4.77 46.37
CA GLY A 593 -12.28 4.04 47.26
C GLY A 593 -10.76 4.23 47.09
N VAL A 594 -10.21 5.26 47.74
CA VAL A 594 -8.98 5.30 48.57
C VAL A 594 -7.76 4.44 48.13
N GLN A 595 -6.62 5.09 47.82
CA GLN A 595 -5.42 5.15 48.68
C GLN A 595 -4.25 5.88 47.98
N THR A 596 -3.76 6.91 48.66
CA THR A 596 -2.46 7.55 48.49
C THR A 596 -1.33 6.58 48.85
N GLU A 597 -0.36 6.41 47.95
CA GLU A 597 1.03 6.10 48.33
C GLU A 597 1.99 6.90 47.45
N GLU A 598 2.83 7.70 48.12
CA GLU A 598 3.98 8.38 47.57
C GLU A 598 5.14 7.40 47.36
N GLY A 599 5.93 7.63 46.32
CA GLY A 599 7.37 7.33 46.32
C GLY A 599 7.84 6.08 45.56
N ARG A 600 8.33 6.29 44.34
CA ARG A 600 9.68 5.82 43.90
C ARG A 600 10.01 6.35 42.50
N GLU A 601 10.80 7.42 42.49
CA GLU A 601 11.59 7.83 41.34
C GLU A 601 12.65 6.77 41.05
N ALA A 602 12.75 6.35 39.78
CA ALA A 602 13.84 5.54 39.28
C ALA A 602 14.85 6.45 38.58
N ASN A 603 16.04 6.48 39.18
CA ASN A 603 17.22 7.26 38.83
C ASN A 603 17.77 6.89 37.44
N CYS A 604 17.90 7.86 36.54
CA CYS A 604 18.77 7.81 35.36
C CYS A 604 19.92 8.80 35.59
N GLY A 605 21.16 8.30 35.55
CA GLY A 605 22.36 8.99 36.03
C GLY A 605 22.60 10.36 35.41
N GLU A 606 22.70 11.36 36.28
CA GLU A 606 23.13 12.73 35.97
C GLU A 606 24.65 12.80 35.78
N SER A 607 25.08 13.32 34.63
CA SER A 607 26.30 14.12 34.56
C SER A 607 25.97 15.52 35.10
N ALA A 608 26.76 16.03 36.04
CA ALA A 608 26.53 17.34 36.67
C ALA A 608 26.31 18.47 35.63
N PRO A 609 25.32 19.37 35.81
CA PRO A 609 25.06 20.44 34.86
C PRO A 609 26.21 21.45 34.87
N LEU A 610 26.91 21.58 33.74
CA LEU A 610 28.01 22.53 33.51
C LEU A 610 27.59 24.02 33.57
N PHE A 611 26.30 24.31 33.56
CA PHE A 611 25.74 25.68 33.52
C PHE A 611 24.65 25.87 34.57
N THR A 612 24.76 26.93 35.36
CA THR A 612 23.79 27.29 36.41
C THR A 612 22.81 28.32 35.85
N TRP A 613 21.52 28.04 35.92
CA TRP A 613 20.47 28.92 35.41
C TRP A 613 19.82 29.72 36.52
N GLU A 614 19.63 31.01 36.29
CA GLU A 614 18.79 31.82 37.17
C GLU A 614 17.30 31.48 36.98
N PRO A 615 16.47 31.57 38.05
CA PRO A 615 15.03 31.30 37.97
C PRO A 615 14.31 32.14 36.90
N GLU A 616 14.74 33.39 36.70
CA GLU A 616 14.18 34.30 35.70
C GLU A 616 14.53 33.87 34.26
N ALA A 617 15.73 33.33 34.04
CA ALA A 617 16.16 32.80 32.75
C ALA A 617 15.42 31.50 32.39
N LEU A 618 15.14 30.65 33.37
CA LEU A 618 14.31 29.45 33.19
C LEU A 618 12.88 29.81 32.82
N GLN A 619 12.27 30.78 33.53
CA GLN A 619 10.92 31.24 33.22
C GLN A 619 10.83 31.83 31.81
N ARG A 620 11.91 32.47 31.32
CA ARG A 620 11.99 32.99 29.95
C ARG A 620 12.08 31.88 28.90
N LEU A 621 12.78 30.79 29.20
CA LEU A 621 12.87 29.59 28.35
C LEU A 621 11.54 28.81 28.32
N GLU A 622 10.83 28.74 29.44
CA GLU A 622 9.53 28.06 29.54
C GLU A 622 8.41 28.72 28.74
N ARG A 623 8.56 30.01 28.38
CA ARG A 623 7.66 30.68 27.42
C ARG A 623 7.75 30.10 26.01
N ALA A 624 8.81 29.37 25.67
CA ALA A 624 8.88 28.62 24.42
C ALA A 624 8.03 27.34 24.52
N PRO A 625 7.27 26.95 23.47
CA PRO A 625 6.47 25.73 23.47
C PRO A 625 7.29 24.50 23.84
N ALA A 626 6.73 23.62 24.67
CA ALA A 626 7.40 22.40 25.10
C ALA A 626 7.72 21.46 23.92
N GLY A 627 8.81 20.71 24.02
CA GLY A 627 9.33 19.84 22.97
C GLY A 627 10.50 20.47 22.20
N PHE A 628 10.67 20.07 20.94
CA PHE A 628 11.84 20.37 20.10
C PHE A 628 12.25 21.86 20.07
N MET A 629 11.28 22.77 20.07
CA MET A 629 11.53 24.22 20.03
C MET A 629 12.18 24.73 21.32
N ARG A 630 11.80 24.21 22.49
CA ARG A 630 12.41 24.58 23.78
C ARG A 630 13.81 24.01 23.90
N ASP A 631 14.03 22.79 23.42
CA ASP A 631 15.35 22.14 23.45
C ASP A 631 16.36 22.85 22.52
N CYS A 632 15.92 23.24 21.31
CA CYS A 632 16.74 24.05 20.41
C CYS A 632 17.07 25.42 21.00
N THR A 633 16.08 26.07 21.63
CA THR A 633 16.28 27.38 22.28
C THR A 633 17.27 27.26 23.45
N LYS A 634 17.18 26.19 24.23
CA LYS A 634 18.12 25.91 25.33
C LYS A 634 19.54 25.69 24.81
N ALA A 635 19.72 24.89 23.76
CA ALA A 635 21.03 24.65 23.15
C ALA A 635 21.68 25.93 22.61
N LEU A 636 20.88 26.83 22.02
CA LEU A 636 21.34 28.11 21.51
C LEU A 636 21.77 29.09 22.61
N ILE A 637 21.03 29.14 23.72
CA ILE A 637 21.41 29.95 24.89
C ILE A 637 22.72 29.43 25.49
N ILE A 638 22.90 28.11 25.59
CA ILE A 638 24.14 27.51 26.10
C ILE A 638 25.32 27.84 25.18
N LYS A 639 25.15 27.75 23.86
CA LYS A 639 26.19 28.12 22.88
C LYS A 639 26.57 29.59 22.95
N HIS A 640 25.60 30.48 23.22
CA HIS A 640 25.87 31.91 23.45
C HIS A 640 26.60 32.15 24.78
N ALA A 641 26.23 31.43 25.84
CA ALA A 641 26.92 31.47 27.13
C ALA A 641 28.38 30.98 27.02
N GLU A 642 28.63 29.92 26.25
CA GLU A 642 29.98 29.45 25.91
C GLU A 642 30.80 30.51 25.15
N LYS A 643 30.17 31.20 24.19
CA LYS A 643 30.83 32.26 23.40
C LYS A 643 31.23 33.47 24.26
N ILE A 644 30.44 33.78 25.28
CA ILE A 644 30.71 34.85 26.24
C ILE A 644 31.64 34.37 27.37
N GLY A 645 31.84 33.06 27.51
CA GLY A 645 32.69 32.47 28.55
C GLY A 645 32.06 32.50 29.94
N THR A 646 30.73 32.54 30.04
CA THR A 646 30.00 32.52 31.32
C THR A 646 29.41 31.15 31.60
N THR A 647 29.50 30.70 32.85
CA THR A 647 28.88 29.46 33.35
C THR A 647 27.53 29.72 34.04
N ILE A 648 27.18 30.98 34.27
CA ILE A 648 25.90 31.41 34.85
C ILE A 648 25.04 32.04 33.75
N ILE A 649 23.86 31.49 33.54
CA ILE A 649 22.89 31.96 32.55
C ILE A 649 21.90 32.88 33.25
N THR A 650 22.14 34.18 33.12
CA THR A 650 21.26 35.25 33.60
C THR A 650 20.14 35.52 32.59
N LEU A 651 19.11 36.28 33.01
CA LEU A 651 18.02 36.70 32.11
C LEU A 651 18.54 37.43 30.86
N GLU A 652 19.60 38.22 31.00
CA GLU A 652 20.22 38.97 29.91
C GLU A 652 20.89 38.04 28.89
N VAL A 653 21.66 37.05 29.37
CA VAL A 653 22.31 36.04 28.51
C VAL A 653 21.27 35.20 27.76
N ALA A 654 20.19 34.79 28.44
CA ALA A 654 19.10 34.06 27.81
C ALA A 654 18.37 34.90 26.75
N THR A 655 18.16 36.19 27.00
CA THR A 655 17.49 37.10 26.06
C THR A 655 18.34 37.33 24.81
N GLN A 656 19.64 37.59 24.97
CA GLN A 656 20.56 37.77 23.85
C GLN A 656 20.72 36.49 23.01
N GLY A 657 20.76 35.32 23.65
CA GLY A 657 20.81 34.03 22.96
C GLY A 657 19.56 33.76 22.11
N ILE A 658 18.36 34.13 22.62
CA ILE A 658 17.10 34.02 21.88
C ILE A 658 17.04 35.01 20.70
N GLU A 659 17.62 36.20 20.86
CA GLU A 659 17.63 37.21 19.80
C GLU A 659 18.59 36.85 18.65
N GLN A 660 19.77 36.31 18.97
CA GLN A 660 20.66 35.70 17.96
C GLN A 660 20.01 34.50 17.26
N ALA A 661 19.24 33.69 17.99
CA ALA A 661 18.49 32.57 17.41
C ALA A 661 17.48 33.05 16.36
N LYS A 662 16.73 34.13 16.64
CA LYS A 662 15.79 34.72 15.68
C LYS A 662 16.49 35.20 14.41
N HIS A 663 17.61 35.92 14.54
CA HIS A 663 18.35 36.40 13.38
C HIS A 663 18.90 35.24 12.53
N THR A 664 19.44 34.20 13.17
CA THR A 664 19.96 33.01 12.49
C THR A 664 18.84 32.23 11.78
N MET A 665 17.64 32.16 12.37
CA MET A 665 16.47 31.53 11.74
C MET A 665 15.89 32.36 10.59
N GLU A 666 15.87 33.70 10.69
CA GLU A 666 15.46 34.57 9.58
C GLU A 666 16.40 34.46 8.37
N GLU A 667 17.71 34.39 8.59
CA GLU A 667 18.70 34.15 7.53
C GLU A 667 18.58 32.74 6.92
N ALA A 668 18.28 31.73 7.74
CA ALA A 668 18.05 30.36 7.28
C ALA A 668 16.78 30.24 6.41
N MET A 669 15.72 30.99 6.74
CA MET A 669 14.49 31.03 5.94
C MET A 669 14.68 31.74 4.60
N LYS A 670 15.53 32.76 4.53
CA LYS A 670 15.86 33.45 3.26
C LYS A 670 16.75 32.63 2.33
N SER A 671 17.64 31.80 2.88
CA SER A 671 18.59 30.99 2.10
C SER A 671 18.07 29.59 1.73
N GLY A 672 16.90 29.19 2.25
CA GLY A 672 16.29 27.88 1.95
C GLY A 672 17.00 26.68 2.58
N ASN A 673 18.05 26.90 3.38
CA ASN A 673 18.93 25.83 3.87
C ASN A 673 18.71 25.48 5.36
N VAL A 674 17.44 25.39 5.76
CA VAL A 674 17.01 25.24 7.17
C VAL A 674 17.49 23.93 7.80
N LYS A 675 17.56 22.83 7.03
CA LYS A 675 17.98 21.50 7.55
C LYS A 675 19.45 21.44 7.96
N ASP A 676 20.35 22.07 7.20
CA ASP A 676 21.80 22.07 7.48
C ASP A 676 22.17 22.95 8.68
N ILE A 677 21.40 24.00 8.92
CA ILE A 677 21.62 24.89 10.06
C ILE A 677 21.09 24.24 11.34
N VAL A 678 19.93 23.59 11.29
CA VAL A 678 19.35 22.85 12.43
C VAL A 678 20.25 21.68 12.86
N SER A 679 20.89 20.97 11.92
CA SER A 679 21.84 19.89 12.24
C SER A 679 23.12 20.42 12.90
N ARG A 680 23.64 21.58 12.48
CA ARG A 680 24.78 22.26 13.12
C ARG A 680 24.45 22.86 14.50
N LEU A 681 23.20 23.27 14.71
CA LEU A 681 22.75 23.89 15.96
C LEU A 681 22.41 22.88 17.05
N THR A 682 21.90 21.70 16.68
CA THR A 682 21.53 20.62 17.62
C THR A 682 22.65 19.59 17.83
N GLY A 683 23.78 19.71 17.11
CA GLY A 683 24.92 18.81 17.24
C GLY A 683 24.68 17.39 16.72
N THR A 684 23.64 17.17 15.91
CA THR A 684 23.19 15.83 15.47
C THR A 684 23.54 15.47 14.02
N GLY A 685 24.54 16.12 13.43
CA GLY A 685 24.98 15.83 12.05
C GLY A 685 26.47 15.55 11.94
N ALA A 686 26.84 14.30 11.63
CA ALA A 686 28.17 13.96 11.12
C ALA A 686 28.35 14.59 9.73
N THR A 687 29.49 15.26 9.52
CA THR A 687 29.87 15.87 8.23
C THR A 687 30.17 14.80 7.19
N SER A 688 29.39 14.78 6.10
CA SER A 688 29.78 14.14 4.84
C SER A 688 30.04 15.21 3.80
N GLU A 689 31.29 15.67 3.70
CA GLU A 689 31.77 16.35 2.50
C GLU A 689 32.88 15.54 1.88
N ALA A 690 32.61 15.14 0.64
CA ALA A 690 33.49 14.39 -0.23
C ALA A 690 34.64 15.27 -0.69
N GLN A 691 35.86 14.72 -0.61
CA GLN A 691 37.01 15.20 -1.35
C GLN A 691 36.78 14.98 -2.85
N SER A 692 36.51 16.06 -3.58
CA SER A 692 36.77 16.16 -5.01
C SER A 692 37.77 17.29 -5.23
N GLY A 693 39.03 16.93 -5.48
CA GLY A 693 40.08 17.87 -5.83
C GLY A 693 41.09 17.19 -6.75
N ALA A 694 40.87 17.34 -8.06
CA ALA A 694 41.89 17.05 -9.06
C ALA A 694 42.86 18.24 -9.15
N GLY A 695 44.15 17.96 -9.00
CA GLY A 695 45.29 18.61 -9.67
C GLY A 695 45.72 20.01 -9.21
N GLN A 696 46.95 20.13 -8.67
CA GLN A 696 48.10 20.79 -9.32
C GLN A 696 49.21 21.18 -8.32
N HIS A 697 50.45 20.90 -8.73
CA HIS A 697 51.74 21.50 -8.37
C HIS A 697 52.28 21.38 -6.93
N GLY A 698 53.45 20.71 -6.85
CA GLY A 698 54.34 20.60 -5.70
C GLY A 698 55.30 19.44 -5.88
#